data_AF-A0A5A8DVI6-F1
#
_entry.id   AF-A0A5A8DVI6-F1
#
_cell.length_a   1.000
_cell.length_b   1.000
_cell.length_c   1.000
_cell.angle_alpha   90.00
_cell.angle_beta   90.00
_cell.angle_gamma   90.00
#
_symmetry.space_group_name_H-M   'P 1'
#
loop_
_entity.id
_entity.type
_entity.pdbx_description
1 polymer ?
#
loop_
_entity_poly.entity_id
_entity_poly.type
_entity_poly.pdbx_seq_one_letter_code
_entity_poly.pdbx_strand_id
1 'polypeptide(L)'
;MAAHQSSDAVFEGADADQIKMMEERVILVDEDDNVVGAASKKDSHLMENIDKGMLHRAFSVFLFTPDGRLLLQKRSEAKITFPGFWANTCCSHPLSTPLELEERDAMGVKRAARRKMEQELGINPDEVPLSSFRYLTRIHYVAGCGDGVWGEHEIDHILVCTPPTVPVVRPNDNEVAEARWFTAPELSAFVRDALEGRSEEKISPWFGIIENTLLHPWWEALARGTLADHVDAVTIHRADDLPTASAARAAEGRAEPAARPTAASAALPDGGSHTGSDGDASKKQGAYGKVKVHSEGTLSQLCRFDEVAIAAAYKLGLSKAAAVESLPDSTSADYLWCEEMLCKTSRSFALVIQQLPLPLRKAICIFYLVLRGLDTVEDDMTTYIGREAEKLDTLRGFWRRLDDPTFHIDGVGEADERVLLERFSSVNTALAGLPGDVRAVIRDICARMGEGMARFAGRDLSGGTESSAEYNLYCHFVAGLVGEGLSRLFAADGYESPSVAANTALSNDMGLFLQKTNIIRDYLEDLVEGRAFWPRDIWGDYAPSLSAVRDSPRSLECLNHMISDALQHAPHCLRYLESLRDPDVFRFCAIPQLMAIATLEKLANNPDVFTGVVKIRKGLALKLISGCDDMTFVYDTFLGLTRAVTAKIPADHTVASTAAAAALEDVEAVALPRLPASSLEALFSVRTMLAVLAVFGVTLSHLYSRSAFWEDGLASVPRITDKWDVLVLCVMVVCILYCFAFLGLPVILFGANRAPAPGSGKAVPESSLETLGADAAGPVSASSTPACSPAVAALLKQRSEEAARGKPTEAELRAEGEMAATEARRRATAH
;
A
#
# COMPACT_ATOMS: atom_id res chain seq x y z
N MET A 1 30.05 34.61 44.16
CA MET A 1 29.66 35.29 42.91
C MET A 1 28.75 34.34 42.17
N ALA A 2 27.56 34.81 41.81
CA ALA A 2 26.40 34.02 41.41
C ALA A 2 26.67 33.10 40.20
N ALA A 3 26.27 31.83 40.32
CA ALA A 3 26.17 30.93 39.18
C ALA A 3 24.97 31.38 38.33
N HIS A 4 25.19 31.52 37.02
CA HIS A 4 24.15 31.81 36.04
C HIS A 4 23.04 30.75 36.12
N GLN A 5 21.92 31.08 36.76
CA GLN A 5 20.62 30.53 36.40
C GLN A 5 20.17 31.29 35.15
N SER A 6 20.41 30.74 33.96
CA SER A 6 19.64 31.15 32.80
C SER A 6 18.25 30.53 32.98
N SER A 7 17.25 31.35 33.28
CA SER A 7 15.85 30.92 33.23
C SER A 7 15.50 30.64 31.78
N ASP A 8 15.64 29.38 31.36
CA ASP A 8 15.03 28.92 30.12
C ASP A 8 13.51 29.10 30.26
N ALA A 9 12.91 29.93 29.40
CA ALA A 9 11.47 30.22 29.40
C ALA A 9 10.61 28.95 29.32
N VAL A 10 11.18 27.85 28.81
CA VAL A 10 10.53 26.55 28.66
C VAL A 10 10.27 25.83 30.00
N PHE A 11 10.97 26.22 31.07
CA PHE A 11 10.76 25.67 32.42
C PHE A 11 9.97 26.60 33.35
N GLU A 12 9.29 27.62 32.80
CA GLU A 12 8.50 28.56 33.60
C GLU A 12 7.38 27.83 34.36
N GLY A 13 7.43 27.88 35.70
CA GLY A 13 6.48 27.19 36.58
C GLY A 13 6.78 25.72 36.87
N ALA A 14 7.86 25.15 36.32
CA ALA A 14 8.24 23.76 36.58
C ALA A 14 8.93 23.56 37.95
N ASP A 15 8.77 22.37 38.51
CA ASP A 15 9.38 21.98 39.79
C ASP A 15 10.91 21.88 39.68
N ALA A 16 11.63 22.33 40.72
CA ALA A 16 13.09 22.42 40.70
C ALA A 16 13.79 21.05 40.59
N ASP A 17 13.20 19.99 41.16
CA ASP A 17 13.75 18.65 41.08
C ASP A 17 13.53 18.06 39.67
N GLN A 18 12.39 18.36 39.03
CA GLN A 18 12.12 17.95 37.65
C GLN A 18 13.03 18.66 36.63
N ILE A 19 13.33 19.95 36.83
CA ILE A 19 14.31 20.68 36.01
C ILE A 19 15.69 20.00 36.10
N LYS A 20 16.11 19.61 37.30
CA LYS A 20 17.39 18.92 37.49
C LYS A 20 17.41 17.55 36.80
N MET A 21 16.30 16.81 36.82
CA MET A 21 16.19 15.53 36.09
C MET A 21 16.25 15.70 34.58
N MET A 22 15.88 16.88 34.06
CA MET A 22 16.00 17.19 32.63
C MET A 22 17.45 17.37 32.14
N GLU A 23 18.41 17.49 33.05
CA GLU A 23 19.84 17.54 32.72
C GLU A 23 20.46 16.15 32.47
N GLU A 24 19.75 15.07 32.81
CA GLU A 24 20.22 13.70 32.59
C GLU A 24 20.57 13.46 31.12
N ARG A 25 21.70 12.79 30.86
CA ARG A 25 22.15 12.50 29.49
C ARG A 25 21.60 11.17 29.00
N VAL A 26 20.69 11.22 28.03
CA VAL A 26 20.09 10.04 27.39
C VAL A 26 20.89 9.60 26.16
N ILE A 27 20.64 8.38 25.69
CA ILE A 27 21.32 7.78 24.54
C ILE A 27 20.54 8.17 23.27
N LEU A 28 21.18 8.88 22.35
CA LEU A 28 20.62 9.14 21.02
C LEU A 28 20.86 7.93 20.12
N VAL A 29 19.84 7.56 19.34
CA VAL A 29 19.91 6.43 18.41
C VAL A 29 19.38 6.80 17.03
N ASP A 30 19.74 6.02 16.01
CA ASP A 30 19.08 6.06 14.70
C ASP A 30 17.85 5.13 14.68
N GLU A 31 17.13 5.11 13.54
CA GLU A 31 15.92 4.30 13.38
C GLU A 31 16.15 2.80 13.55
N ASP A 32 17.38 2.32 13.41
CA ASP A 32 17.78 0.92 13.56
C ASP A 32 18.27 0.59 14.99
N ASP A 33 18.09 1.52 15.94
CA ASP A 33 18.54 1.43 17.34
C ASP A 33 20.07 1.42 17.49
N ASN A 34 20.82 1.96 16.53
CA ASN A 34 22.28 2.13 16.69
C ASN A 34 22.56 3.42 17.46
N VAL A 35 23.50 3.37 18.41
CA VAL A 35 23.91 4.55 19.19
C VAL A 35 24.63 5.57 18.30
N VAL A 36 24.04 6.77 18.15
CA VAL A 36 24.62 7.89 17.37
C VAL A 36 25.20 9.01 18.23
N GLY A 37 24.85 9.05 19.52
CA GLY A 37 25.36 10.08 20.43
C GLY A 37 24.64 10.12 21.78
N ALA A 38 24.69 11.28 22.42
CA ALA A 38 24.00 11.54 23.68
C ALA A 38 23.58 13.01 23.78
N ALA A 39 22.38 13.27 24.27
CA ALA A 39 21.86 14.62 24.52
C ALA A 39 21.25 14.71 25.93
N SER A 40 20.95 15.93 26.38
CA SER A 40 20.18 16.10 27.61
C SER A 40 18.76 15.58 27.43
N LYS A 41 18.13 15.14 28.51
CA LYS A 41 16.73 14.72 28.50
C LYS A 41 15.84 15.87 28.05
N LYS A 42 16.13 17.11 28.49
CA LYS A 42 15.49 18.32 27.97
C LYS A 42 15.49 18.34 26.45
N ASP A 43 16.68 18.35 25.84
CA ASP A 43 16.83 18.53 24.39
C ASP A 43 16.12 17.41 23.62
N SER A 44 16.14 16.19 24.15
CA SER A 44 15.55 15.02 23.51
C SER A 44 14.02 14.98 23.57
N HIS A 45 13.40 15.76 24.47
CA HIS A 45 11.94 15.81 24.64
C HIS A 45 11.32 17.12 24.12
N LEU A 46 12.12 18.05 23.59
CA LEU A 46 11.60 19.25 22.93
C LEU A 46 11.09 18.87 21.54
N MET A 47 9.83 19.21 21.24
CA MET A 47 9.24 19.00 19.92
C MET A 47 10.09 19.61 18.81
N GLU A 48 10.70 20.77 19.06
CA GLU A 48 11.62 21.42 18.11
C GLU A 48 12.78 20.51 17.66
N ASN A 49 13.29 19.65 18.55
CA ASN A 49 14.38 18.72 18.24
C ASN A 49 13.84 17.37 17.73
N ILE A 50 12.72 16.92 18.29
CA ILE A 50 12.01 15.71 17.83
C ILE A 50 11.61 15.85 16.36
N ASP A 51 11.05 17.01 15.98
CA ASP A 51 10.64 17.32 14.60
C ASP A 51 11.83 17.41 13.63
N LYS A 52 13.05 17.59 14.15
CA LYS A 52 14.32 17.50 13.39
C LYS A 52 14.87 16.07 13.35
N GLY A 53 14.13 15.08 13.84
CA GLY A 53 14.51 13.67 13.88
C GLY A 53 15.35 13.25 15.09
N MET A 54 15.38 14.04 16.17
CA MET A 54 16.06 13.62 17.39
C MET A 54 15.33 12.42 18.01
N LEU A 55 15.97 11.26 17.94
CA LEU A 55 15.47 9.98 18.42
C LEU A 55 16.37 9.47 19.54
N HIS A 56 15.77 8.97 20.62
CA HIS A 56 16.50 8.45 21.77
C HIS A 56 15.97 7.10 22.26
N ARG A 57 16.83 6.36 22.94
CA ARG A 57 16.48 5.06 23.52
C ARG A 57 15.72 5.26 24.83
N ALA A 58 14.66 4.50 25.01
CA ALA A 58 13.85 4.45 26.23
C ALA A 58 13.59 3.00 26.67
N PHE A 59 12.91 2.83 27.80
CA PHE A 59 12.43 1.54 28.26
C PHE A 59 11.07 1.64 28.96
N SER A 60 10.32 0.55 28.88
CA SER A 60 9.04 0.35 29.55
C SER A 60 9.04 -0.96 30.33
N VAL A 61 8.84 -0.86 31.65
CA VAL A 61 8.71 -2.01 32.54
C VAL A 61 7.25 -2.35 32.78
N PHE A 62 6.94 -3.65 32.70
CA PHE A 62 5.67 -4.25 33.12
C PHE A 62 5.96 -5.21 34.28
N LEU A 63 5.69 -4.77 35.51
CA LEU A 63 5.92 -5.57 36.71
C LEU A 63 4.67 -6.34 37.10
N PHE A 64 4.81 -7.66 37.13
CA PHE A 64 3.77 -8.58 37.55
C PHE A 64 4.08 -9.14 38.94
N THR A 65 3.06 -9.16 39.81
CA THR A 65 3.14 -9.96 41.02
C THR A 65 3.19 -11.46 40.68
N PRO A 66 3.67 -12.32 41.60
CA PRO A 66 3.58 -13.76 41.45
C PRO A 66 2.16 -14.31 41.21
N ASP A 67 1.11 -13.60 41.65
CA ASP A 67 -0.31 -13.93 41.38
C ASP A 67 -0.85 -13.31 40.08
N GLY A 68 0.01 -12.70 39.26
CA GLY A 68 -0.33 -12.26 37.90
C GLY A 68 -1.06 -10.93 37.82
N ARG A 69 -0.91 -10.02 38.79
CA ARG A 69 -1.42 -8.64 38.73
C ARG A 69 -0.33 -7.70 38.23
N LEU A 70 -0.70 -6.77 37.35
CA LEU A 70 0.21 -5.75 36.80
C LEU A 70 0.16 -4.47 37.62
N LEU A 71 1.31 -3.88 37.91
CA LEU A 71 1.41 -2.54 38.51
C LEU A 71 1.38 -1.46 37.43
N LEU A 72 0.49 -0.48 37.55
CA LEU A 72 0.53 0.76 36.78
C LEU A 72 0.79 1.94 37.72
N GLN A 73 1.32 3.03 37.15
CA GLN A 73 1.49 4.29 37.86
C GLN A 73 0.80 5.44 37.12
N LYS A 74 0.19 6.35 37.88
CA LYS A 74 -0.23 7.67 37.41
C LYS A 74 0.92 8.64 37.64
N ARG A 75 1.38 9.28 36.57
CA ARG A 75 2.45 10.28 36.62
C ARG A 75 2.04 11.47 37.48
N SER A 76 2.98 12.02 38.26
CA SER A 76 2.74 13.23 39.04
C SER A 76 2.37 14.42 38.16
N GLU A 77 1.57 15.35 38.68
CA GLU A 77 1.29 16.63 38.00
C GLU A 77 2.55 17.51 37.90
N ALA A 78 3.58 17.23 38.70
CA ALA A 78 4.86 17.91 38.62
C ALA A 78 5.70 17.51 37.39
N LYS A 79 5.37 16.39 36.72
CA LYS A 79 6.12 15.88 35.56
C LYS A 79 6.05 16.87 34.40
N ILE A 80 7.21 17.14 33.79
CA ILE A 80 7.28 18.04 32.63
C ILE A 80 6.65 17.39 31.39
N THR A 81 6.91 16.10 31.13
CA THR A 81 6.28 15.36 30.03
C THR A 81 5.11 14.52 30.55
N PHE A 82 3.97 14.60 29.85
CA PHE A 82 2.75 13.84 30.14
C PHE A 82 2.32 13.88 31.64
N PRO A 83 2.10 15.06 32.26
CA PRO A 83 1.63 15.15 33.65
C PRO A 83 0.23 14.54 33.82
N GLY A 84 0.04 13.78 34.89
CA GLY A 84 -1.26 13.19 35.24
C GLY A 84 -1.70 11.99 34.38
N PHE A 85 -0.88 11.53 33.44
CA PHE A 85 -1.19 10.35 32.62
C PHE A 85 -0.89 9.04 33.37
N TRP A 86 -1.77 8.05 33.23
CA TRP A 86 -1.49 6.66 33.59
C TRP A 86 -0.58 6.00 32.56
N ALA A 87 0.50 5.41 33.04
CA ALA A 87 1.48 4.68 32.26
C ALA A 87 1.67 3.26 32.82
N ASN A 88 2.49 2.46 32.12
CA ASN A 88 3.00 1.18 32.61
C ASN A 88 3.80 1.37 33.92
N THR A 89 4.27 0.27 34.53
CA THR A 89 4.89 0.29 35.87
C THR A 89 5.94 1.37 36.05
N CYS A 90 6.91 1.44 35.13
CA CYS A 90 7.96 2.44 35.13
C CYS A 90 8.48 2.61 33.70
N CYS A 91 8.61 3.86 33.25
CA CYS A 91 9.05 4.20 31.90
C CYS A 91 10.02 5.38 31.96
N SER A 92 11.24 5.20 31.43
CA SER A 92 12.29 6.20 31.49
C SER A 92 13.42 5.81 30.53
N HIS A 93 14.56 6.49 30.65
CA HIS A 93 15.70 6.37 29.74
C HIS A 93 16.90 5.65 30.39
N PRO A 94 17.61 4.80 29.64
CA PRO A 94 18.99 4.49 29.95
C PRO A 94 19.86 5.74 29.76
N LEU A 95 20.79 5.95 30.69
CA LEU A 95 21.74 7.05 30.64
C LEU A 95 22.92 6.68 29.72
N SER A 96 23.49 7.67 29.06
CA SER A 96 24.72 7.53 28.28
C SER A 96 25.96 7.35 29.16
N THR A 97 25.98 6.27 29.95
CA THR A 97 27.09 5.86 30.82
C THR A 97 27.59 4.48 30.41
N PRO A 98 28.86 4.13 30.66
CA PRO A 98 29.40 2.82 30.28
C PRO A 98 28.61 1.61 30.83
N LEU A 99 27.96 1.77 31.99
CA LEU A 99 27.17 0.70 32.61
C LEU A 99 25.80 0.50 31.93
N GLU A 100 25.19 1.58 31.45
CA GLU A 100 23.85 1.54 30.83
C GLU A 100 23.90 1.46 29.30
N LEU A 101 25.09 1.58 28.70
CA LEU A 101 25.39 1.26 27.30
C LEU A 101 25.67 -0.24 27.06
N GLU A 102 25.59 -1.09 28.08
CA GLU A 102 25.84 -2.53 27.95
C GLU A 102 24.69 -3.23 27.21
N GLU A 103 24.84 -3.48 25.90
CA GLU A 103 23.76 -4.04 25.07
C GLU A 103 23.58 -5.56 25.22
N ARG A 104 24.60 -6.27 25.70
CA ARG A 104 24.55 -7.73 25.87
C ARG A 104 23.40 -8.12 26.80
N ASP A 105 22.48 -8.94 26.32
CA ASP A 105 21.29 -9.38 27.07
C ASP A 105 20.45 -8.21 27.64
N ALA A 106 20.44 -7.08 26.93
CA ALA A 106 19.78 -5.84 27.34
C ALA A 106 20.17 -5.37 28.76
N MET A 107 21.39 -5.69 29.21
CA MET A 107 21.83 -5.46 30.58
C MET A 107 21.82 -3.99 30.98
N GLY A 108 22.22 -3.10 30.09
CA GLY A 108 22.23 -1.66 30.32
C GLY A 108 20.82 -1.12 30.61
N VAL A 109 19.85 -1.54 29.80
CA VAL A 109 18.43 -1.18 29.99
C VAL A 109 17.86 -1.79 31.27
N LYS A 110 18.17 -3.06 31.60
CA LYS A 110 17.75 -3.69 32.87
C LYS A 110 18.29 -2.94 34.09
N ARG A 111 19.54 -2.46 34.05
CA ARG A 111 20.14 -1.63 35.12
C ARG A 111 19.42 -0.29 35.25
N ALA A 112 19.15 0.37 34.12
CA ALA A 112 18.41 1.63 34.09
C ALA A 112 16.99 1.48 34.66
N ALA A 113 16.28 0.43 34.25
CA ALA A 113 14.96 0.08 34.75
C ALA A 113 14.94 -0.11 36.27
N ARG A 114 15.86 -0.90 36.82
CA ARG A 114 15.96 -1.09 38.27
C ARG A 114 16.26 0.21 39.03
N ARG A 115 17.16 1.04 38.50
CA ARG A 115 17.49 2.37 39.07
C ARG A 115 16.26 3.29 39.09
N LYS A 116 15.52 3.35 37.98
CA LYS A 116 14.33 4.22 37.87
C LYS A 116 13.14 3.72 38.66
N MET A 117 12.98 2.40 38.81
CA MET A 117 11.97 1.85 39.73
C MET A 117 12.27 2.18 41.20
N GLU A 118 13.54 2.22 41.61
CA GLU A 118 13.92 2.71 42.94
C GLU A 118 13.60 4.22 43.09
N GLN A 119 13.91 5.03 42.06
CA GLN A 119 13.68 6.47 42.08
C GLN A 119 12.20 6.88 42.04
N GLU A 120 11.39 6.24 41.19
CA GLU A 120 9.99 6.59 40.94
C GLU A 120 9.03 5.90 41.92
N LEU A 121 9.25 4.60 42.15
CA LEU A 121 8.35 3.76 42.93
C LEU A 121 8.89 3.39 44.31
N GLY A 122 10.12 3.79 44.66
CA GLY A 122 10.73 3.46 45.94
C GLY A 122 10.94 1.96 46.18
N ILE A 123 10.93 1.15 45.12
CA ILE A 123 11.11 -0.30 45.20
C ILE A 123 12.59 -0.58 45.47
N ASN A 124 12.89 -1.36 46.51
CA ASN A 124 14.26 -1.72 46.82
C ASN A 124 14.87 -2.59 45.69
N PRO A 125 16.06 -2.25 45.15
CA PRO A 125 16.74 -3.05 44.13
C PRO A 125 16.95 -4.53 44.46
N ASP A 126 16.98 -4.90 45.74
CA ASP A 126 17.08 -6.30 46.21
C ASP A 126 15.78 -7.09 46.02
N GLU A 127 14.63 -6.43 45.98
CA GLU A 127 13.31 -7.06 45.73
C GLU A 127 13.10 -7.36 44.24
N VAL A 128 13.81 -6.65 43.36
CA VAL A 128 13.76 -6.76 41.89
C VAL A 128 15.17 -7.02 41.33
N PRO A 129 15.76 -8.20 41.58
CA PRO A 129 17.09 -8.52 41.06
C PRO A 129 17.09 -8.50 39.53
N LEU A 130 18.22 -8.19 38.88
CA LEU A 130 18.28 -8.10 37.41
C LEU A 130 17.84 -9.38 36.69
N SER A 131 17.94 -10.54 37.35
CA SER A 131 17.45 -11.82 36.84
C SER A 131 15.93 -11.94 36.78
N SER A 132 15.17 -11.08 37.46
CA SER A 132 13.70 -11.02 37.37
C SER A 132 13.21 -10.23 36.16
N PHE A 133 14.11 -9.55 35.44
CA PHE A 133 13.78 -8.80 34.23
C PHE A 133 14.02 -9.66 32.99
N ARG A 134 12.99 -9.73 32.14
CA ARG A 134 13.05 -10.33 30.82
C ARG A 134 12.82 -9.27 29.77
N TYR A 135 13.77 -9.12 28.86
CA TYR A 135 13.59 -8.32 27.66
C TYR A 135 12.66 -9.04 26.69
N LEU A 136 11.67 -8.34 26.14
CA LEU A 136 10.74 -8.88 25.16
C LEU A 136 11.00 -8.35 23.76
N THR A 137 10.86 -7.05 23.54
CA THR A 137 10.94 -6.46 22.19
C THR A 137 11.24 -4.95 22.25
N ARG A 138 11.31 -4.30 21.09
CA ARG A 138 11.44 -2.85 20.94
C ARG A 138 10.24 -2.27 20.20
N ILE A 139 9.75 -1.12 20.65
CA ILE A 139 8.67 -0.37 20.01
C ILE A 139 9.15 1.02 19.66
N HIS A 140 8.89 1.48 18.43
CA HIS A 140 9.16 2.84 18.01
C HIS A 140 7.87 3.64 17.94
N TYR A 141 7.84 4.80 18.60
CA TYR A 141 6.68 5.70 18.57
C TYR A 141 7.10 7.17 18.66
N VAL A 142 6.18 8.04 18.24
CA VAL A 142 6.25 9.50 18.41
C VAL A 142 4.95 9.96 19.07
N ALA A 143 5.06 10.77 20.13
CA ALA A 143 3.91 11.30 20.83
C ALA A 143 4.19 12.70 21.40
N GLY A 144 3.31 13.67 21.12
CA GLY A 144 3.35 14.99 21.75
C GLY A 144 2.52 15.05 23.04
N CYS A 145 2.89 15.93 23.97
CA CYS A 145 2.12 16.21 25.19
C CYS A 145 0.82 17.01 24.91
N GLY A 146 0.64 17.50 23.68
CA GLY A 146 -0.50 18.32 23.25
C GLY A 146 -0.34 19.81 23.48
N ASP A 147 0.75 20.24 24.13
CA ASP A 147 1.11 21.65 24.34
C ASP A 147 1.97 22.24 23.20
N GLY A 148 2.44 21.40 22.27
CA GLY A 148 3.32 21.78 21.16
C GLY A 148 4.78 22.01 21.56
N VAL A 149 5.13 21.83 22.83
CA VAL A 149 6.49 22.08 23.36
C VAL A 149 7.19 20.77 23.69
N TRP A 150 6.50 19.88 24.39
CA TRP A 150 7.08 18.66 24.93
C TRP A 150 6.53 17.42 24.23
N GLY A 151 7.36 16.41 24.03
CA GLY A 151 6.98 15.14 23.41
C GLY A 151 8.02 14.05 23.65
N GLU A 152 7.78 12.91 23.01
CA GLU A 152 8.62 11.72 23.02
C GLU A 152 8.75 11.20 21.59
N HIS A 153 9.98 10.88 21.17
CA HIS A 153 10.31 10.15 19.95
C HIS A 153 11.34 9.10 20.33
N GLU A 154 10.88 7.85 20.45
CA GLU A 154 11.60 6.86 21.23
C GLU A 154 11.63 5.48 20.57
N ILE A 155 12.79 4.81 20.68
CA ILE A 155 12.87 3.34 20.60
C ILE A 155 12.82 2.80 22.02
N ASP A 156 11.65 2.29 22.37
CA ASP A 156 11.30 1.81 23.69
C ASP A 156 11.57 0.32 23.86
N HIS A 157 12.50 -0.02 24.75
CA HIS A 157 12.86 -1.39 25.11
C HIS A 157 11.89 -1.95 26.15
N ILE A 158 11.14 -2.97 25.77
CA ILE A 158 10.09 -3.54 26.61
C ILE A 158 10.65 -4.62 27.53
N LEU A 159 10.47 -4.41 28.84
CA LEU A 159 10.88 -5.32 29.90
C LEU A 159 9.67 -5.84 30.70
N VAL A 160 9.58 -7.15 30.89
CA VAL A 160 8.68 -7.75 31.88
C VAL A 160 9.48 -8.10 33.14
N CYS A 161 9.00 -7.65 34.30
CA CYS A 161 9.62 -7.94 35.59
C CYS A 161 8.70 -8.83 36.45
N THR A 162 9.22 -9.98 36.87
CA THR A 162 8.47 -10.95 37.71
C THR A 162 9.30 -11.27 38.96
N PRO A 163 9.29 -10.39 39.98
CA PRO A 163 10.03 -10.63 41.22
C PRO A 163 9.48 -11.85 41.97
N PRO A 164 10.31 -12.51 42.81
CA PRO A 164 9.89 -13.70 43.57
C PRO A 164 8.83 -13.40 44.64
N THR A 165 8.74 -12.16 45.09
CA THR A 165 7.77 -11.66 46.07
C THR A 165 7.15 -10.37 45.57
N VAL A 166 5.95 -10.02 46.08
CA VAL A 166 5.33 -8.72 45.78
C VAL A 166 6.19 -7.61 46.37
N PRO A 167 6.72 -6.68 45.57
CA PRO A 167 7.61 -5.64 46.06
C PRO A 167 6.85 -4.59 46.86
N VAL A 168 7.53 -3.96 47.83
CA VAL A 168 6.98 -2.81 48.54
C VAL A 168 7.11 -1.55 47.68
N VAL A 169 5.97 -0.96 47.32
CA VAL A 169 5.90 0.28 46.52
C VAL A 169 5.76 1.49 47.45
N ARG A 170 6.67 2.45 47.32
CA ARG A 170 6.71 3.75 48.03
C ARG A 170 6.91 4.85 47.00
N PRO A 171 5.85 5.27 46.30
CA PRO A 171 5.97 6.23 45.21
C PRO A 171 6.62 7.53 45.67
N ASN A 172 7.46 8.11 44.81
CA ASN A 172 7.96 9.46 44.97
C ASN A 172 6.90 10.43 44.45
N ASP A 173 6.32 11.25 45.32
CA ASP A 173 5.23 12.18 44.99
C ASP A 173 5.57 13.16 43.85
N ASN A 174 6.86 13.43 43.63
CA ASN A 174 7.34 14.27 42.53
C ASN A 174 7.33 13.55 41.17
N GLU A 175 7.36 12.22 41.15
CA GLU A 175 7.36 11.40 39.95
C GLU A 175 5.98 10.73 39.70
N VAL A 176 5.31 10.30 40.78
CA VAL A 176 4.14 9.42 40.76
C VAL A 176 3.05 9.94 41.69
N ALA A 177 1.87 10.21 41.14
CA ALA A 177 0.70 10.62 41.92
C ALA A 177 -0.04 9.42 42.54
N GLU A 178 -0.09 8.29 41.83
CA GLU A 178 -0.81 7.09 42.26
C GLU A 178 -0.15 5.84 41.70
N ALA A 179 -0.17 4.74 42.45
CA ALA A 179 0.26 3.43 41.96
C ALA A 179 -0.80 2.38 42.30
N ARG A 180 -1.20 1.56 41.33
CA ARG A 180 -2.30 0.62 41.48
C ARG A 180 -2.04 -0.71 40.78
N TRP A 181 -2.44 -1.79 41.45
CA TRP A 181 -2.43 -3.15 40.91
C TRP A 181 -3.72 -3.45 40.15
N PHE A 182 -3.58 -4.03 38.97
CA PHE A 182 -4.69 -4.42 38.11
C PHE A 182 -4.65 -5.91 37.78
N THR A 183 -5.82 -6.53 37.77
CA THR A 183 -6.05 -7.76 36.99
C THR A 183 -6.31 -7.42 35.52
N ALA A 184 -6.13 -8.37 34.59
CA ALA A 184 -6.36 -8.12 33.17
C ALA A 184 -7.80 -7.61 32.84
N PRO A 185 -8.88 -8.13 33.46
CA PRO A 185 -10.23 -7.60 33.24
C PRO A 185 -10.42 -6.18 33.79
N GLU A 186 -9.85 -5.88 34.97
CA GLU A 186 -9.91 -4.54 35.56
C GLU A 186 -9.17 -3.53 34.69
N LEU A 187 -7.99 -3.90 34.17
CA LEU A 187 -7.22 -3.03 33.29
C LEU A 187 -7.98 -2.75 32.00
N SER A 188 -8.51 -3.79 31.35
CA SER A 188 -9.26 -3.64 30.10
C SER A 188 -10.47 -2.73 30.26
N ALA A 189 -11.13 -2.78 31.42
CA ALA A 189 -12.25 -1.89 31.74
C ALA A 189 -11.76 -0.45 31.98
N PHE A 190 -10.70 -0.29 32.77
CA PHE A 190 -10.10 1.00 33.11
C PHE A 190 -9.64 1.77 31.87
N VAL A 191 -8.86 1.13 30.99
CA VAL A 191 -8.34 1.76 29.76
C VAL A 191 -9.48 2.11 28.81
N ARG A 192 -10.46 1.21 28.64
CA ARG A 192 -11.65 1.48 27.82
C ARG A 192 -12.43 2.70 28.32
N ASP A 193 -12.65 2.80 29.63
CA ASP A 193 -13.40 3.91 30.21
C ASP A 193 -12.66 5.25 30.08
N ALA A 194 -11.32 5.23 30.20
CA ALA A 194 -10.49 6.41 29.95
C ALA A 194 -10.52 6.83 28.47
N LEU A 195 -10.33 5.90 27.53
CA LEU A 195 -10.28 6.20 26.09
C LEU A 195 -11.65 6.61 25.51
N GLU A 196 -12.75 6.08 26.04
CA GLU A 196 -14.11 6.44 25.60
C GLU A 196 -14.66 7.68 26.33
N GLY A 197 -13.82 8.39 27.11
CA GLY A 197 -14.20 9.62 27.82
C GLY A 197 -15.22 9.41 28.95
N ARG A 198 -15.35 8.18 29.46
CA ARG A 198 -16.21 7.85 30.61
C ARG A 198 -15.50 8.09 31.96
N SER A 199 -14.22 8.39 31.92
CA SER A 199 -13.37 8.72 33.07
C SER A 199 -12.52 9.95 32.75
N GLU A 200 -12.17 10.74 33.77
CA GLU A 200 -11.23 11.87 33.63
C GLU A 200 -9.76 11.40 33.57
N GLU A 201 -9.52 10.10 33.74
CA GLU A 201 -8.20 9.50 33.68
C GLU A 201 -7.63 9.53 32.26
N LYS A 202 -6.36 9.89 32.12
CA LYS A 202 -5.64 9.94 30.83
C LYS A 202 -4.71 8.73 30.72
N ILE A 203 -4.68 8.09 29.55
CA ILE A 203 -3.78 6.96 29.26
C ILE A 203 -2.62 7.47 28.42
N SER A 204 -1.38 7.13 28.81
CA SER A 204 -0.22 7.54 28.04
C SER A 204 -0.22 6.88 26.66
N PRO A 205 0.22 7.60 25.59
CA PRO A 205 0.14 7.08 24.23
C PRO A 205 0.82 5.73 24.04
N TRP A 206 2.05 5.57 24.55
CA TRP A 206 2.81 4.31 24.45
C TRP A 206 2.14 3.16 25.20
N PHE A 207 1.61 3.41 26.40
CA PHE A 207 0.90 2.37 27.15
C PHE A 207 -0.41 1.99 26.46
N GLY A 208 -1.12 2.97 25.90
CA GLY A 208 -2.31 2.73 25.08
C GLY A 208 -2.01 1.85 23.86
N ILE A 209 -0.89 2.07 23.18
CA ILE A 209 -0.42 1.20 22.08
C ILE A 209 -0.17 -0.21 22.59
N ILE A 210 0.61 -0.36 23.66
CA ILE A 210 1.01 -1.67 24.18
C ILE A 210 -0.18 -2.46 24.73
N GLU A 211 -1.07 -1.82 25.48
CA GLU A 211 -2.27 -2.44 26.04
C GLU A 211 -3.19 -2.98 24.94
N ASN A 212 -3.41 -2.18 23.89
CA ASN A 212 -4.28 -2.54 22.78
C ASN A 212 -3.67 -3.54 21.80
N THR A 213 -2.41 -3.96 21.95
CA THR A 213 -1.76 -4.78 20.92
C THR A 213 -1.02 -5.99 21.51
N LEU A 214 -0.10 -5.75 22.44
CA LEU A 214 0.90 -6.74 22.85
C LEU A 214 0.74 -7.22 24.30
N LEU A 215 0.16 -6.40 25.19
CA LEU A 215 0.15 -6.66 26.63
C LEU A 215 -0.63 -7.91 27.02
N HIS A 216 -1.84 -8.08 26.49
CA HIS A 216 -2.71 -9.23 26.84
C HIS A 216 -2.09 -10.57 26.44
N PRO A 217 -1.53 -10.75 25.22
CA PRO A 217 -0.75 -11.94 24.89
C PRO A 217 0.39 -12.24 25.87
N TRP A 218 1.15 -11.22 26.29
CA TRP A 218 2.23 -11.40 27.27
C TRP A 218 1.71 -11.80 28.65
N TRP A 219 0.59 -11.21 29.07
CA TRP A 219 -0.06 -11.53 30.34
C TRP A 219 -0.48 -13.00 30.39
N GLU A 220 -1.09 -13.49 29.31
CA GLU A 220 -1.48 -14.89 29.21
C GLU A 220 -0.27 -15.83 29.11
N ALA A 221 0.75 -15.47 28.34
CA ALA A 221 1.98 -16.25 28.23
C ALA A 221 2.71 -16.35 29.56
N LEU A 222 2.67 -15.28 30.37
CA LEU A 222 3.20 -15.28 31.73
C LEU A 222 2.45 -16.29 32.61
N ALA A 223 1.11 -16.29 32.57
CA ALA A 223 0.29 -17.25 33.31
C ALA A 223 0.56 -18.71 32.89
N ARG A 224 0.93 -18.95 31.62
CA ARG A 224 1.29 -20.28 31.08
C ARG A 224 2.76 -20.65 31.25
N GLY A 225 3.63 -19.74 31.69
CA GLY A 225 5.08 -19.95 31.76
C GLY A 225 5.78 -19.98 30.39
N THR A 226 5.15 -19.47 29.34
CA THR A 226 5.65 -19.48 27.94
C THR A 226 6.12 -18.11 27.46
N LEU A 227 6.41 -17.18 28.39
CA LEU A 227 6.82 -15.82 28.04
C LEU A 227 8.09 -15.75 27.18
N ALA A 228 8.95 -16.77 27.24
CA ALA A 228 10.16 -16.87 26.41
C ALA A 228 9.86 -16.95 24.90
N ASP A 229 8.68 -17.44 24.51
CA ASP A 229 8.28 -17.58 23.11
C ASP A 229 7.91 -16.24 22.47
N HIS A 230 7.74 -15.20 23.30
CA HIS A 230 7.39 -13.84 22.88
C HIS A 230 8.61 -12.89 22.82
N VAL A 231 9.83 -13.42 22.99
CA VAL A 231 11.05 -12.62 22.87
C VAL A 231 11.38 -12.40 21.40
N ASP A 232 11.34 -11.14 20.99
CA ASP A 232 11.80 -10.64 19.69
C ASP A 232 12.95 -9.65 19.88
N ALA A 233 14.17 -10.16 19.73
CA ALA A 233 15.38 -9.35 19.83
C ALA A 233 15.77 -8.67 18.51
N VAL A 234 15.08 -8.96 17.40
CA VAL A 234 15.48 -8.50 16.06
C VAL A 234 14.62 -7.35 15.59
N THR A 235 13.30 -7.46 15.76
CA THR A 235 12.36 -6.47 15.24
C THR A 235 12.30 -5.22 16.11
N ILE A 236 12.10 -4.07 15.46
CA ILE A 236 11.63 -2.84 16.09
C ILE A 236 10.22 -2.63 15.58
N HIS A 237 9.22 -2.83 16.44
CA HIS A 237 7.82 -2.66 16.05
C HIS A 237 7.49 -1.18 15.96
N ARG A 238 7.17 -0.68 14.77
CA ARG A 238 6.66 0.68 14.63
C ARG A 238 5.21 0.71 15.12
N ALA A 239 4.87 1.68 15.95
CA ALA A 239 3.53 1.79 16.54
C ALA A 239 2.42 1.74 15.46
N ASP A 240 2.66 2.35 14.31
CA ASP A 240 1.72 2.39 13.17
C ASP A 240 1.50 1.03 12.48
N ASP A 241 2.44 0.09 12.65
CA ASP A 241 2.38 -1.26 12.07
C ASP A 241 1.72 -2.29 13.00
N LEU A 242 1.48 -1.95 14.27
CA LEU A 242 0.94 -2.88 15.27
C LEU A 242 -0.58 -3.06 15.10
N PRO A 243 -1.08 -4.31 14.98
CA PRO A 243 -2.51 -4.57 14.80
C PRO A 243 -3.28 -4.31 16.11
N THR A 244 -4.35 -3.52 16.05
CA THR A 244 -5.20 -3.22 17.21
C THR A 244 -5.94 -4.46 17.75
N ALA A 245 -6.25 -4.49 19.05
CA ALA A 245 -6.86 -5.62 19.77
C ALA A 245 -8.16 -6.15 19.14
N SER A 246 -8.90 -5.30 18.41
CA SER A 246 -10.10 -5.75 17.70
C SER A 246 -9.77 -6.66 16.50
N ALA A 247 -8.62 -6.47 15.86
CA ALA A 247 -8.13 -7.32 14.77
C ALA A 247 -7.55 -8.65 15.28
N ALA A 248 -6.91 -8.67 16.45
CA ALA A 248 -6.38 -9.88 17.07
C ALA A 248 -7.50 -10.80 17.62
N ARG A 249 -8.52 -10.24 18.27
CA ARG A 249 -9.69 -11.02 18.76
C ARG A 249 -10.57 -11.56 17.64
N ALA A 250 -10.64 -10.89 16.50
CA ALA A 250 -11.36 -11.39 15.31
C ALA A 250 -10.72 -12.66 14.71
N ALA A 251 -9.43 -12.91 14.97
CA ALA A 251 -8.77 -14.14 14.55
C ALA A 251 -9.07 -15.35 15.46
N GLU A 252 -9.51 -15.13 16.71
CA GLU A 252 -9.71 -16.17 17.72
C GLU A 252 -11.19 -16.45 18.08
N GLY A 253 -12.13 -15.59 17.70
CA GLY A 253 -13.55 -15.67 18.12
C GLY A 253 -14.49 -16.49 17.21
N ARG A 254 -14.47 -17.82 17.30
CA ARG A 254 -15.65 -18.68 17.00
C ARG A 254 -16.22 -19.24 18.30
N ALA A 255 -16.89 -18.39 19.09
CA ALA A 255 -17.97 -18.75 20.01
C ALA A 255 -18.44 -17.49 20.77
N GLU A 256 -19.72 -17.15 20.64
CA GLU A 256 -20.40 -16.07 21.38
C GLU A 256 -21.59 -16.70 22.16
N PRO A 257 -22.20 -16.06 23.19
CA PRO A 257 -23.19 -15.02 22.87
C PRO A 257 -23.43 -13.86 23.90
N ALA A 258 -23.77 -12.70 23.31
CA ALA A 258 -24.85 -11.74 23.62
C ALA A 258 -24.90 -10.89 24.93
N ALA A 259 -24.88 -9.54 24.79
CA ALA A 259 -26.08 -8.65 24.78
C ALA A 259 -25.72 -7.13 24.89
N ARG A 260 -26.45 -6.27 24.14
CA ARG A 260 -26.43 -4.78 24.01
C ARG A 260 -27.21 -4.06 25.16
N PRO A 261 -27.51 -2.71 25.18
CA PRO A 261 -27.17 -1.51 24.34
C PRO A 261 -26.73 -0.26 25.20
N THR A 262 -26.36 0.96 24.75
CA THR A 262 -27.06 2.08 24.04
C THR A 262 -26.09 3.30 23.94
N ALA A 263 -25.95 4.02 22.79
CA ALA A 263 -26.43 5.40 22.47
C ALA A 263 -25.87 6.58 23.33
N ALA A 264 -25.48 7.80 22.89
CA ALA A 264 -25.49 8.53 21.61
C ALA A 264 -24.73 9.89 21.75
N SER A 265 -24.26 10.46 20.62
CA SER A 265 -24.20 11.91 20.21
C SER A 265 -23.46 12.95 21.08
N ALA A 266 -22.89 14.07 20.63
CA ALA A 266 -22.57 14.67 19.34
C ALA A 266 -21.88 16.05 19.59
N ALA A 267 -21.18 16.56 18.56
CA ALA A 267 -20.97 17.98 18.19
C ALA A 267 -19.91 18.85 18.92
N LEU A 268 -18.81 19.18 18.18
CA LEU A 268 -18.45 20.46 17.48
C LEU A 268 -18.85 21.82 18.14
N PRO A 269 -18.24 23.00 17.78
CA PRO A 269 -17.27 23.32 16.71
C PRO A 269 -16.12 24.33 17.06
N ASP A 270 -15.33 24.67 16.03
CA ASP A 270 -14.56 25.91 15.73
C ASP A 270 -13.42 26.33 16.66
N GLY A 271 -12.20 26.72 16.24
CA GLY A 271 -11.67 27.40 15.05
C GLY A 271 -10.64 28.43 15.59
N GLY A 272 -9.49 28.80 15.02
CA GLY A 272 -8.73 28.47 13.83
C GLY A 272 -7.38 29.23 13.87
N SER A 273 -6.68 29.25 12.74
CA SER A 273 -5.55 30.12 12.32
C SER A 273 -4.09 29.69 12.63
N HIS A 274 -3.55 28.95 11.65
CA HIS A 274 -2.26 29.02 10.94
C HIS A 274 -1.09 29.93 11.38
N THR A 275 0.12 29.34 11.35
CA THR A 275 1.33 29.70 10.54
C THR A 275 2.36 28.55 10.65
N GLY A 276 2.80 27.81 9.62
CA GLY A 276 3.94 28.11 8.70
C GLY A 276 5.08 27.08 8.93
N SER A 277 5.62 26.43 7.87
CA SER A 277 6.40 25.16 7.83
C SER A 277 7.91 25.24 8.06
N ASP A 278 8.49 24.08 8.41
CA ASP A 278 9.59 23.44 7.66
C ASP A 278 9.30 21.91 7.52
N GLY A 279 9.49 21.34 6.32
CA GLY A 279 8.97 20.03 5.91
C GLY A 279 9.89 18.83 6.16
N ASP A 280 9.43 17.91 7.02
CA ASP A 280 9.99 16.60 7.37
C ASP A 280 9.56 15.51 6.34
N ALA A 281 10.51 14.65 5.95
CA ALA A 281 10.36 13.58 4.94
C ALA A 281 9.59 12.34 5.46
N SER A 282 9.06 12.39 6.69
CA SER A 282 8.27 11.33 7.32
C SER A 282 6.75 11.46 7.07
N LYS A 283 6.27 12.64 6.67
CA LYS A 283 4.86 12.84 6.34
C LYS A 283 4.67 12.66 4.83
N LYS A 284 3.65 11.93 4.39
CA LYS A 284 3.26 11.79 2.98
C LYS A 284 1.75 11.75 2.93
N GLN A 285 1.14 12.55 2.06
CA GLN A 285 -0.31 12.66 1.92
C GLN A 285 -0.88 11.54 1.03
N GLY A 286 -2.19 11.33 1.18
CA GLY A 286 -2.90 10.06 0.97
C GLY A 286 -2.88 9.27 2.28
N ALA A 287 -4.02 8.82 2.77
CA ALA A 287 -4.17 8.12 4.06
C ALA A 287 -3.54 6.72 4.12
N TYR A 288 -2.32 6.55 3.62
CA TYR A 288 -1.44 5.46 3.98
C TYR A 288 -1.06 5.59 5.46
N GLY A 289 -1.96 5.11 6.32
CA GLY A 289 -1.88 5.17 7.78
C GLY A 289 -3.21 5.41 8.48
N LYS A 290 -4.20 6.07 7.86
CA LYS A 290 -5.53 6.30 8.50
C LYS A 290 -6.49 5.13 8.29
N VAL A 291 -6.25 4.30 7.28
CA VAL A 291 -7.08 3.14 6.96
C VAL A 291 -6.21 1.89 6.81
N LYS A 292 -6.73 0.74 7.28
CA LYS A 292 -6.03 -0.54 7.25
C LYS A 292 -5.57 -0.89 5.83
N VAL A 293 -4.32 -1.33 5.66
CA VAL A 293 -3.85 -1.88 4.38
C VAL A 293 -4.02 -3.39 4.38
N HIS A 294 -4.78 -3.90 3.43
CA HIS A 294 -4.97 -5.35 3.25
C HIS A 294 -3.85 -5.90 2.37
N SER A 295 -2.97 -6.71 2.98
CA SER A 295 -1.89 -7.42 2.30
C SER A 295 -1.96 -8.92 2.59
N GLU A 296 -1.44 -9.73 1.67
CA GLU A 296 -1.43 -11.19 1.86
C GLU A 296 -0.36 -11.60 2.89
N GLY A 297 -0.66 -12.61 3.71
CA GLY A 297 0.28 -13.09 4.72
C GLY A 297 1.59 -13.64 4.12
N THR A 298 2.69 -13.49 4.88
CA THR A 298 4.06 -13.84 4.45
C THR A 298 4.18 -15.27 3.92
N LEU A 299 3.52 -16.24 4.55
CA LEU A 299 3.54 -17.63 4.10
C LEU A 299 2.93 -17.80 2.70
N SER A 300 1.81 -17.12 2.43
CA SER A 300 1.17 -17.14 1.10
C SER A 300 2.06 -16.53 0.03
N GLN A 301 2.81 -15.49 0.37
CA GLN A 301 3.79 -14.88 -0.55
C GLN A 301 4.97 -15.82 -0.80
N LEU A 302 5.50 -16.49 0.23
CA LEU A 302 6.64 -17.42 0.09
C LEU A 302 6.30 -18.69 -0.70
N CYS A 303 5.05 -19.13 -0.68
CA CYS A 303 4.60 -20.28 -1.48
C CYS A 303 4.57 -20.00 -3.01
N ARG A 304 4.71 -18.74 -3.43
CA ARG A 304 4.73 -18.33 -4.85
C ARG A 304 6.18 -18.26 -5.33
N PHE A 305 6.76 -19.42 -5.60
CA PHE A 305 8.19 -19.56 -5.89
C PHE A 305 8.66 -18.72 -7.09
N ASP A 306 7.81 -18.51 -8.09
CA ASP A 306 8.08 -17.65 -9.23
C ASP A 306 8.20 -16.17 -8.83
N GLU A 307 7.28 -15.65 -8.01
CA GLU A 307 7.35 -14.29 -7.47
C GLU A 307 8.58 -14.11 -6.55
N VAL A 308 8.90 -15.12 -5.73
CA VAL A 308 10.08 -15.10 -4.84
C VAL A 308 11.39 -15.09 -5.65
N ALA A 309 11.49 -15.91 -6.69
CA ALA A 309 12.66 -15.95 -7.55
C ALA A 309 12.90 -14.62 -8.26
N ILE A 310 11.84 -13.98 -8.76
CA ILE A 310 11.92 -12.66 -9.41
C ILE A 310 12.30 -11.59 -8.38
N ALA A 311 11.72 -11.60 -7.18
CA ALA A 311 12.07 -10.67 -6.12
C ALA A 311 13.53 -10.80 -5.67
N ALA A 312 14.05 -12.03 -5.60
CA ALA A 312 15.46 -12.29 -5.32
C ALA A 312 16.36 -11.78 -6.45
N ALA A 313 16.03 -12.07 -7.71
CA ALA A 313 16.77 -11.56 -8.87
C ALA A 313 16.80 -10.02 -8.91
N TYR A 314 15.68 -9.37 -8.60
CA TYR A 314 15.60 -7.91 -8.47
C TYR A 314 16.53 -7.38 -7.36
N LYS A 315 16.47 -7.96 -6.15
CA LYS A 315 17.34 -7.53 -5.03
C LYS A 315 18.83 -7.75 -5.30
N LEU A 316 19.18 -8.77 -6.08
CA LEU A 316 20.55 -9.07 -6.46
C LEU A 316 21.05 -8.24 -7.65
N GLY A 317 20.24 -7.30 -8.17
CA GLY A 317 20.59 -6.48 -9.33
C GLY A 317 20.68 -7.27 -10.65
N LEU A 318 20.14 -8.49 -10.68
CA LEU A 318 20.17 -9.37 -11.85
C LEU A 318 18.97 -9.14 -12.80
N SER A 319 18.02 -8.30 -12.39
CA SER A 319 16.85 -7.95 -13.19
C SER A 319 17.05 -6.61 -13.92
N LYS A 320 16.69 -6.56 -15.21
CA LYS A 320 16.56 -5.30 -15.96
C LYS A 320 15.58 -4.32 -15.32
N ALA A 321 14.60 -4.83 -14.56
CA ALA A 321 13.66 -4.00 -13.81
C ALA A 321 14.33 -3.12 -12.73
N ALA A 322 15.58 -3.41 -12.34
CA ALA A 322 16.35 -2.61 -11.38
C ALA A 322 17.35 -1.66 -12.06
N ALA A 323 17.52 -1.72 -13.39
CA ALA A 323 18.50 -0.91 -14.09
C ALA A 323 17.95 0.50 -14.34
N VAL A 324 18.63 1.51 -13.79
CA VAL A 324 18.34 2.93 -14.00
C VAL A 324 19.61 3.60 -14.51
N GLU A 325 19.51 4.34 -15.61
CA GLU A 325 20.63 5.13 -16.12
C GLU A 325 20.95 6.26 -15.14
N SER A 326 22.24 6.40 -14.79
CA SER A 326 22.72 7.48 -13.95
C SER A 326 22.66 8.81 -14.69
N LEU A 327 22.24 9.88 -14.01
CA LEU A 327 22.23 11.22 -14.57
C LEU A 327 23.68 11.69 -14.83
N PRO A 328 23.93 12.46 -15.92
CA PRO A 328 25.25 13.04 -16.17
C PRO A 328 25.68 14.01 -15.07
N ASP A 329 26.98 14.10 -14.78
CA ASP A 329 27.53 15.05 -13.78
C ASP A 329 27.23 16.53 -14.11
N SER A 330 26.95 16.85 -15.37
CA SER A 330 26.59 18.19 -15.84
C SER A 330 25.12 18.57 -15.60
N THR A 331 24.35 17.72 -14.93
CA THR A 331 22.92 17.95 -14.67
C THR A 331 22.71 19.13 -13.72
N SER A 332 21.72 19.99 -14.03
CA SER A 332 21.43 21.16 -13.20
C SER A 332 20.90 20.79 -11.82
N ALA A 333 21.25 21.58 -10.80
CA ALA A 333 20.80 21.38 -9.43
C ALA A 333 19.26 21.37 -9.30
N ASP A 334 18.56 22.21 -10.07
CA ASP A 334 17.10 22.24 -10.09
C ASP A 334 16.49 20.95 -10.62
N TYR A 335 17.07 20.35 -11.65
CA TYR A 335 16.56 19.08 -12.17
C TYR A 335 16.94 17.89 -11.27
N LEU A 336 18.11 17.91 -10.63
CA LEU A 336 18.45 16.93 -9.58
C LEU A 336 17.45 16.96 -8.43
N TRP A 337 17.04 18.17 -8.01
CA TRP A 337 15.99 18.31 -7.00
C TRP A 337 14.63 17.82 -7.51
N CYS A 338 14.29 18.06 -8.78
CA CYS A 338 13.08 17.50 -9.38
C CYS A 338 13.10 15.95 -9.35
N GLU A 339 14.23 15.32 -9.67
CA GLU A 339 14.39 13.87 -9.60
C GLU A 339 14.26 13.32 -8.17
N GLU A 340 14.81 14.03 -7.19
CA GLU A 340 14.62 13.71 -5.79
C GLU A 340 13.14 13.83 -5.39
N MET A 341 12.49 14.92 -5.79
CA MET A 341 11.09 15.20 -5.48
C MET A 341 10.14 14.20 -6.15
N LEU A 342 10.48 13.74 -7.35
CA LEU A 342 9.77 12.65 -8.04
C LEU A 342 9.79 11.37 -7.21
N CYS A 343 10.95 10.98 -6.68
CA CYS A 343 11.08 9.81 -5.81
C CYS A 343 10.24 9.95 -4.53
N LYS A 344 10.22 11.15 -3.95
CA LYS A 344 9.47 11.46 -2.72
C LYS A 344 7.96 11.39 -2.91
N THR A 345 7.44 11.94 -4.02
CA THR A 345 6.01 12.10 -4.30
C THR A 345 5.37 10.98 -5.15
N SER A 346 6.15 10.14 -5.85
CA SER A 346 5.62 9.17 -6.84
C SER A 346 5.82 7.69 -6.48
N ARG A 347 6.61 7.39 -5.44
CA ARG A 347 6.90 6.02 -4.96
C ARG A 347 7.30 5.06 -6.11
N SER A 348 6.48 4.04 -6.39
CA SER A 348 6.76 3.01 -7.40
C SER A 348 6.72 3.53 -8.83
N PHE A 349 6.02 4.63 -9.09
CA PHE A 349 5.95 5.21 -10.44
C PHE A 349 7.20 6.02 -10.79
N ALA A 350 7.92 6.55 -9.79
CA ALA A 350 9.24 7.18 -9.98
C ALA A 350 10.21 6.23 -10.69
N LEU A 351 10.29 4.98 -10.24
CA LEU A 351 11.17 3.97 -10.85
C LEU A 351 10.82 3.72 -12.33
N VAL A 352 9.54 3.75 -12.68
CA VAL A 352 9.07 3.54 -14.06
C VAL A 352 9.47 4.73 -14.95
N ILE A 353 9.37 5.96 -14.44
CA ILE A 353 9.84 7.17 -15.14
C ILE A 353 11.37 7.14 -15.31
N GLN A 354 12.11 6.70 -14.28
CA GLN A 354 13.57 6.69 -14.29
C GLN A 354 14.19 5.67 -15.26
N GLN A 355 13.40 4.67 -15.69
CA GLN A 355 13.79 3.71 -16.74
C GLN A 355 13.71 4.28 -18.16
N LEU A 356 13.08 5.45 -18.34
CA LEU A 356 13.01 6.08 -19.65
C LEU A 356 14.36 6.68 -20.07
N PRO A 357 14.61 6.80 -21.39
CA PRO A 357 15.75 7.54 -21.92
C PRO A 357 15.81 8.98 -21.40
N LEU A 358 17.01 9.50 -21.13
CA LEU A 358 17.21 10.78 -20.44
C LEU A 358 16.37 11.97 -20.95
N PRO A 359 16.25 12.25 -22.27
CA PRO A 359 15.45 13.38 -22.74
C PRO A 359 13.98 13.25 -22.34
N LEU A 360 13.42 12.06 -22.56
CA LEU A 360 12.02 11.75 -22.30
C LEU A 360 11.75 11.63 -20.78
N ARG A 361 12.67 11.03 -20.03
CA ARG A 361 12.66 10.98 -18.55
C ARG A 361 12.57 12.39 -17.97
N LYS A 362 13.40 13.32 -18.46
CA LYS A 362 13.39 14.72 -17.99
C LYS A 362 12.06 15.39 -18.28
N ALA A 363 11.54 15.26 -19.50
CA ALA A 363 10.25 15.82 -19.89
C ALA A 363 9.11 15.27 -19.02
N ILE A 364 9.06 13.96 -18.81
CA ILE A 364 7.99 13.29 -18.06
C ILE A 364 8.12 13.51 -16.56
N CYS A 365 9.33 13.59 -16.00
CA CYS A 365 9.57 13.97 -14.61
C CYS A 365 9.00 15.36 -14.31
N ILE A 366 9.33 16.35 -15.14
CA ILE A 366 8.82 17.71 -14.99
C ILE A 366 7.31 17.75 -15.22
N PHE A 367 6.80 17.06 -16.24
CA PHE A 367 5.36 16.95 -16.49
C PHE A 367 4.62 16.38 -15.27
N TYR A 368 5.13 15.30 -14.67
CA TYR A 368 4.57 14.71 -13.46
C TYR A 368 4.56 15.70 -12.29
N LEU A 369 5.66 16.39 -12.00
CA LEU A 369 5.73 17.34 -10.89
C LEU A 369 4.82 18.55 -11.07
N VAL A 370 4.68 19.04 -12.31
CA VAL A 370 3.73 20.11 -12.63
C VAL A 370 2.30 19.69 -12.32
N LEU A 371 1.91 18.49 -12.75
CA LEU A 371 0.58 17.97 -12.49
C LEU A 371 0.38 17.60 -11.02
N ARG A 372 1.40 17.07 -10.33
CA ARG A 372 1.36 16.79 -8.89
C ARG A 372 1.16 18.06 -8.08
N GLY A 373 1.85 19.17 -8.42
CA GLY A 373 1.62 20.45 -7.74
C GLY A 373 0.19 20.97 -7.97
N LEU A 374 -0.35 20.81 -9.17
CA LEU A 374 -1.75 21.15 -9.46
C LEU A 374 -2.74 20.29 -8.65
N ASP A 375 -2.49 18.97 -8.59
CA ASP A 375 -3.25 17.98 -7.83
C ASP A 375 -3.26 18.29 -6.33
N THR A 376 -2.11 18.63 -5.75
CA THR A 376 -2.00 19.04 -4.33
C THR A 376 -2.85 20.27 -4.02
N VAL A 377 -2.95 21.23 -4.95
CA VAL A 377 -3.85 22.39 -4.78
C VAL A 377 -5.32 21.96 -4.85
N GLU A 378 -5.69 21.00 -5.71
CA GLU A 378 -7.05 20.46 -5.79
C GLU A 378 -7.42 19.67 -4.52
N ASP A 379 -6.53 18.81 -4.03
CA ASP A 379 -6.78 17.91 -2.92
C ASP A 379 -6.76 18.60 -1.55
N ASP A 380 -6.12 19.77 -1.41
CA ASP A 380 -6.13 20.50 -0.15
C ASP A 380 -7.52 21.11 0.14
N MET A 381 -8.26 20.44 1.02
CA MET A 381 -9.57 20.84 1.49
C MET A 381 -9.51 21.70 2.77
N THR A 382 -8.34 21.86 3.38
CA THR A 382 -8.18 22.47 4.70
C THR A 382 -7.74 23.92 4.62
N THR A 383 -6.76 24.21 3.76
CA THR A 383 -6.13 25.54 3.66
C THR A 383 -7.04 26.57 2.99
N TYR A 384 -7.97 26.11 2.15
CA TYR A 384 -8.88 26.94 1.37
C TYR A 384 -10.29 27.10 1.96
N ILE A 385 -10.52 26.65 3.20
CA ILE A 385 -11.82 26.86 3.89
C ILE A 385 -12.11 28.35 3.98
N GLY A 386 -13.23 28.80 3.40
CA GLY A 386 -13.62 30.21 3.32
C GLY A 386 -12.85 31.04 2.27
N ARG A 387 -12.01 30.39 1.46
CA ARG A 387 -11.22 30.99 0.36
C ARG A 387 -11.39 30.18 -0.94
N GLU A 388 -12.56 29.64 -1.17
CA GLU A 388 -12.84 28.73 -2.29
C GLU A 388 -12.63 29.42 -3.65
N ALA A 389 -12.97 30.71 -3.77
CA ALA A 389 -12.70 31.47 -4.98
C ALA A 389 -11.20 31.58 -5.31
N GLU A 390 -10.34 31.71 -4.29
CA GLU A 390 -8.88 31.74 -4.44
C GLU A 390 -8.36 30.40 -4.96
N LYS A 391 -8.88 29.28 -4.45
CA LYS A 391 -8.57 27.92 -4.93
C LYS A 391 -8.92 27.79 -6.41
N LEU A 392 -10.14 28.17 -6.79
CA LEU A 392 -10.62 28.07 -8.17
C LEU A 392 -9.78 28.94 -9.13
N ASP A 393 -9.42 30.14 -8.72
CA ASP A 393 -8.57 31.03 -9.53
C ASP A 393 -7.15 30.49 -9.64
N THR A 394 -6.62 29.89 -8.57
CA THR A 394 -5.32 29.23 -8.56
C THR A 394 -5.29 28.05 -9.52
N LEU A 395 -6.30 27.15 -9.48
CA LEU A 395 -6.41 26.01 -10.39
C LEU A 395 -6.47 26.45 -11.86
N ARG A 396 -7.31 27.43 -12.20
CA ARG A 396 -7.42 27.96 -13.57
C ARG A 396 -6.18 28.73 -14.02
N GLY A 397 -5.49 29.36 -13.07
CA GLY A 397 -4.34 30.23 -13.30
C GLY A 397 -2.99 29.52 -13.26
N PHE A 398 -2.91 28.31 -12.72
CA PHE A 398 -1.67 27.60 -12.40
C PHE A 398 -0.72 27.53 -13.60
N TRP A 399 -1.24 27.13 -14.76
CA TRP A 399 -0.45 27.00 -16.00
C TRP A 399 0.22 28.31 -16.44
N ARG A 400 -0.36 29.49 -16.12
CA ARG A 400 0.22 30.80 -16.46
C ARG A 400 1.45 31.13 -15.63
N ARG A 401 1.57 30.50 -14.46
CA ARG A 401 2.67 30.68 -13.51
C ARG A 401 3.87 29.78 -13.82
N LEU A 402 3.73 28.84 -14.77
CA LEU A 402 4.81 27.93 -15.17
C LEU A 402 6.03 28.62 -15.79
N ASP A 403 5.87 29.84 -16.31
CA ASP A 403 7.00 30.64 -16.82
C ASP A 403 7.59 31.58 -15.76
N ASP A 404 7.01 31.64 -14.56
CA ASP A 404 7.47 32.53 -13.49
C ASP A 404 8.49 31.81 -12.60
N PRO A 405 9.79 32.15 -12.68
CA PRO A 405 10.83 31.47 -11.91
C PRO A 405 10.76 31.77 -10.40
N THR A 406 9.88 32.69 -9.97
CA THR A 406 9.70 33.04 -8.56
C THR A 406 8.44 32.42 -7.94
N PHE A 407 7.65 31.69 -8.73
CA PHE A 407 6.40 31.11 -8.28
C PHE A 407 6.62 30.03 -7.22
N HIS A 408 5.86 30.15 -6.14
CA HIS A 408 5.73 29.21 -5.03
C HIS A 408 4.33 29.38 -4.44
N ILE A 409 3.86 28.37 -3.70
CA ILE A 409 2.63 28.45 -2.90
C ILE A 409 2.98 27.93 -1.50
N ASP A 410 2.87 28.78 -0.49
CA ASP A 410 3.18 28.43 0.89
C ASP A 410 1.96 27.80 1.60
N GLY A 411 2.22 26.80 2.44
CA GLY A 411 1.21 26.29 3.37
C GLY A 411 0.09 25.46 2.76
N VAL A 412 0.20 25.06 1.49
CA VAL A 412 -0.75 24.18 0.80
C VAL A 412 -0.17 22.77 0.69
N GLY A 413 -1.00 21.76 0.98
CA GLY A 413 -0.59 20.36 1.00
C GLY A 413 0.17 19.95 2.28
N GLU A 414 0.50 18.67 2.36
CA GLU A 414 1.26 18.09 3.47
C GLU A 414 2.64 17.61 2.99
N ALA A 415 3.64 17.81 3.85
CA ALA A 415 4.95 17.17 3.75
C ALA A 415 5.70 17.33 2.41
N ASP A 416 6.11 16.24 1.75
CA ASP A 416 6.86 16.32 0.48
C ASP A 416 6.09 17.08 -0.63
N GLU A 417 4.75 16.99 -0.66
CA GLU A 417 3.93 17.73 -1.63
C GLU A 417 3.86 19.22 -1.32
N ARG A 418 3.85 19.57 -0.03
CA ARG A 418 3.99 20.94 0.42
C ARG A 418 5.35 21.52 0.02
N VAL A 419 6.42 20.76 0.25
CA VAL A 419 7.78 21.15 -0.16
C VAL A 419 7.88 21.35 -1.68
N LEU A 420 7.18 20.53 -2.47
CA LEU A 420 7.08 20.70 -3.92
C LEU A 420 6.47 22.07 -4.29
N LEU A 421 5.39 22.50 -3.63
CA LEU A 421 4.74 23.78 -3.89
C LEU A 421 5.53 24.98 -3.36
N GLU A 422 6.17 24.85 -2.19
CA GLU A 422 7.00 25.90 -1.59
C GLU A 422 8.28 26.16 -2.40
N ARG A 423 8.80 25.14 -3.09
CA ARG A 423 9.98 25.25 -3.97
C ARG A 423 9.64 25.00 -5.45
N PHE A 424 8.44 25.38 -5.87
CA PHE A 424 7.99 25.15 -7.25
C PHE A 424 8.83 25.91 -8.31
N SER A 425 9.54 26.96 -7.90
CA SER A 425 10.54 27.68 -8.70
C SER A 425 11.61 26.79 -9.34
N SER A 426 12.03 25.72 -8.66
CA SER A 426 12.98 24.74 -9.22
C SER A 426 12.34 23.93 -10.35
N VAL A 427 11.05 23.58 -10.26
CA VAL A 427 10.29 22.94 -11.35
C VAL A 427 10.20 23.88 -12.56
N ASN A 428 9.87 25.16 -12.34
CA ASN A 428 9.79 26.15 -13.42
C ASN A 428 11.14 26.37 -14.12
N THR A 429 12.23 26.39 -13.36
CA THR A 429 13.58 26.51 -13.92
C THR A 429 13.95 25.28 -14.76
N ALA A 430 13.63 24.08 -14.27
CA ALA A 430 13.84 22.83 -15.01
C ALA A 430 12.97 22.78 -16.28
N LEU A 431 11.71 23.21 -16.19
CA LEU A 431 10.76 23.31 -17.30
C LEU A 431 11.27 24.27 -18.37
N ALA A 432 11.80 25.43 -18.01
CA ALA A 432 12.35 26.41 -18.95
C ALA A 432 13.51 25.85 -19.79
N GLY A 433 14.23 24.84 -19.27
CA GLY A 433 15.30 24.13 -19.98
C GLY A 433 14.82 23.05 -20.96
N LEU A 434 13.51 22.82 -21.11
CA LEU A 434 12.95 21.85 -22.06
C LEU A 434 12.70 22.46 -23.46
N PRO A 435 12.64 21.63 -24.51
CA PRO A 435 12.23 22.06 -25.85
C PRO A 435 10.88 22.80 -25.88
N GLY A 436 10.72 23.74 -26.81
CA GLY A 436 9.55 24.62 -26.85
C GLY A 436 8.22 23.92 -27.11
N ASP A 437 8.24 22.88 -27.93
CA ASP A 437 7.12 21.98 -28.23
C ASP A 437 6.73 21.12 -27.01
N VAL A 438 7.72 20.54 -26.32
CA VAL A 438 7.51 19.81 -25.05
C VAL A 438 6.88 20.72 -23.99
N ARG A 439 7.40 21.93 -23.81
CA ARG A 439 6.83 22.92 -22.88
C ARG A 439 5.39 23.29 -23.25
N ALA A 440 5.09 23.44 -24.54
CA ALA A 440 3.75 23.75 -25.00
C ALA A 440 2.74 22.64 -24.66
N VAL A 441 3.14 21.37 -24.75
CA VAL A 441 2.31 20.24 -24.32
C VAL A 441 2.03 20.30 -22.82
N ILE A 442 3.05 20.45 -21.99
CA ILE A 442 2.91 20.50 -20.52
C ILE A 442 1.95 21.63 -20.11
N ARG A 443 2.10 22.81 -20.71
CA ARG A 443 1.25 23.98 -20.42
C ARG A 443 -0.21 23.76 -20.83
N ASP A 444 -0.42 23.23 -22.04
CA ASP A 444 -1.78 22.98 -22.55
C ASP A 444 -2.53 21.98 -21.68
N ILE A 445 -1.88 20.87 -21.31
CA ILE A 445 -2.49 19.86 -20.45
C ILE A 445 -2.74 20.41 -19.05
N CYS A 446 -1.78 21.11 -18.45
CA CYS A 446 -1.96 21.76 -17.15
C CYS A 446 -3.13 22.76 -17.17
N ALA A 447 -3.29 23.54 -18.24
CA ALA A 447 -4.40 24.48 -18.39
C ALA A 447 -5.76 23.79 -18.45
N ARG A 448 -5.89 22.74 -19.27
CA ARG A 448 -7.13 21.99 -19.44
C ARG A 448 -7.50 21.20 -18.18
N MET A 449 -6.51 20.63 -17.51
CA MET A 449 -6.69 19.91 -16.25
C MET A 449 -7.10 20.86 -15.13
N GLY A 450 -6.45 22.03 -15.01
CA GLY A 450 -6.81 23.04 -14.01
C GLY A 450 -8.23 23.61 -14.19
N GLU A 451 -8.67 23.82 -15.43
CA GLU A 451 -10.07 24.20 -15.69
C GLU A 451 -11.05 23.07 -15.32
N GLY A 452 -10.69 21.82 -15.62
CA GLY A 452 -11.44 20.63 -15.24
C GLY A 452 -11.61 20.49 -13.73
N MET A 453 -10.49 20.51 -12.99
CA MET A 453 -10.46 20.44 -11.53
C MET A 453 -11.28 21.58 -10.90
N ALA A 454 -11.12 22.83 -11.39
CA ALA A 454 -11.92 23.96 -10.90
C ALA A 454 -13.43 23.77 -11.11
N ARG A 455 -13.85 23.09 -12.18
CA ARG A 455 -15.27 22.78 -12.43
C ARG A 455 -15.85 21.81 -11.40
N PHE A 456 -15.04 20.89 -10.88
CA PHE A 456 -15.48 19.89 -9.91
C PHE A 456 -15.27 20.34 -8.46
N ALA A 457 -14.18 21.04 -8.16
CA ALA A 457 -13.89 21.58 -6.82
C ALA A 457 -14.92 22.61 -6.34
N GLY A 458 -15.60 23.32 -7.26
CA GLY A 458 -16.65 24.29 -6.92
C GLY A 458 -18.01 23.66 -6.60
N ARG A 459 -18.11 22.33 -6.49
CA ARG A 459 -19.38 21.60 -6.29
C ARG A 459 -19.35 20.78 -5.02
N ASP A 460 -20.53 20.60 -4.44
CA ASP A 460 -20.73 19.62 -3.37
C ASP A 460 -20.74 18.21 -3.97
N LEU A 461 -19.61 17.51 -3.83
CA LEU A 461 -19.44 16.12 -4.24
C LEU A 461 -19.66 15.14 -3.09
N SER A 462 -20.25 15.53 -1.96
CA SER A 462 -20.51 14.62 -0.84
C SER A 462 -21.35 13.37 -1.23
N GLY A 463 -22.14 13.48 -2.29
CA GLY A 463 -22.87 12.38 -2.93
C GLY A 463 -22.15 11.67 -4.08
N GLY A 464 -20.89 11.97 -4.34
CA GLY A 464 -20.18 11.52 -5.54
C GLY A 464 -20.56 12.31 -6.79
N THR A 465 -20.14 11.81 -7.95
CA THR A 465 -20.54 12.37 -9.24
C THR A 465 -22.00 12.04 -9.54
N GLU A 466 -22.71 12.88 -10.31
CA GLU A 466 -24.15 12.72 -10.56
C GLU A 466 -24.46 11.55 -11.49
N SER A 467 -23.59 11.28 -12.45
CA SER A 467 -23.79 10.24 -13.47
C SER A 467 -22.47 9.63 -13.92
N SER A 468 -22.54 8.46 -14.54
CA SER A 468 -21.41 7.77 -15.16
C SER A 468 -20.76 8.61 -16.27
N ALA A 469 -21.53 9.46 -16.97
CA ALA A 469 -20.99 10.41 -17.94
C ALA A 469 -20.17 11.52 -17.27
N GLU A 470 -20.63 12.01 -16.13
CA GLU A 470 -19.88 12.98 -15.33
C GLU A 470 -18.65 12.37 -14.67
N TYR A 471 -18.75 11.12 -14.21
CA TYR A 471 -17.61 10.35 -13.72
C TYR A 471 -16.52 10.18 -14.79
N ASN A 472 -16.91 9.82 -16.01
CA ASN A 472 -15.99 9.76 -17.15
C ASN A 472 -15.37 11.12 -17.47
N LEU A 473 -16.14 12.20 -17.35
CA LEU A 473 -15.64 13.56 -17.57
C LEU A 473 -14.65 13.99 -16.48
N TYR A 474 -14.90 13.65 -15.22
CA TYR A 474 -13.96 13.87 -14.13
C TYR A 474 -12.64 13.12 -14.40
N CYS A 475 -12.73 11.81 -14.66
CA CYS A 475 -11.57 10.98 -15.00
C CYS A 475 -10.83 11.46 -16.26
N HIS A 476 -11.54 12.03 -17.24
CA HIS A 476 -10.93 12.66 -18.40
C HIS A 476 -10.01 13.81 -17.98
N PHE A 477 -10.48 14.73 -17.14
CA PHE A 477 -9.67 15.89 -16.74
C PHE A 477 -8.44 15.51 -15.93
N VAL A 478 -8.59 14.64 -14.94
CA VAL A 478 -7.49 14.35 -13.98
C VAL A 478 -6.53 13.26 -14.45
N ALA A 479 -6.93 12.40 -15.41
CA ALA A 479 -6.10 11.30 -15.89
C ALA A 479 -6.11 11.09 -17.41
N GLY A 480 -7.26 11.26 -18.07
CA GLY A 480 -7.35 11.14 -19.53
C GLY A 480 -6.47 12.14 -20.27
N LEU A 481 -6.46 13.39 -19.81
CA LEU A 481 -5.56 14.44 -20.31
C LEU A 481 -4.08 14.12 -20.07
N VAL A 482 -3.76 13.41 -18.99
CA VAL A 482 -2.39 12.94 -18.72
C VAL A 482 -1.96 11.93 -19.77
N GLY A 483 -2.86 11.00 -20.13
CA GLY A 483 -2.65 10.08 -21.24
C GLY A 483 -2.40 10.81 -22.56
N GLU A 484 -3.23 11.80 -22.89
CA GLU A 484 -3.05 12.64 -24.09
C GLU A 484 -1.70 13.38 -24.08
N GLY A 485 -1.34 13.98 -22.94
CA GLY A 485 -0.08 14.69 -22.75
C GLY A 485 1.12 13.79 -22.98
N LEU A 486 1.13 12.61 -22.36
CA LEU A 486 2.18 11.61 -22.56
C LEU A 486 2.30 11.19 -24.02
N SER A 487 1.19 10.87 -24.70
CA SER A 487 1.19 10.54 -26.14
C SER A 487 1.82 11.63 -27.00
N ARG A 488 1.54 12.90 -26.68
CA ARG A 488 2.11 14.07 -27.38
C ARG A 488 3.59 14.25 -27.07
N LEU A 489 4.02 14.00 -25.83
CA LEU A 489 5.45 14.04 -25.46
C LEU A 489 6.26 12.96 -26.17
N PHE A 490 5.75 11.72 -26.24
CA PHE A 490 6.41 10.64 -26.98
C PHE A 490 6.61 10.98 -28.46
N ALA A 491 5.61 11.62 -29.07
CA ALA A 491 5.70 12.04 -30.46
C ALA A 491 6.62 13.26 -30.67
N ALA A 492 6.62 14.23 -29.73
CA ALA A 492 7.45 15.43 -29.81
C ALA A 492 8.95 15.10 -29.72
N ASP A 493 9.33 14.20 -28.81
CA ASP A 493 10.72 13.75 -28.66
C ASP A 493 11.12 12.69 -29.71
N GLY A 494 10.21 12.30 -30.61
CA GLY A 494 10.48 11.42 -31.74
C GLY A 494 10.56 9.92 -31.41
N TYR A 495 10.20 9.52 -30.18
CA TYR A 495 10.13 8.12 -29.77
C TYR A 495 8.92 7.40 -30.38
N GLU A 496 7.82 8.12 -30.60
CA GLU A 496 6.61 7.56 -31.20
C GLU A 496 6.12 8.35 -32.41
N SER A 497 5.28 7.69 -33.21
CA SER A 497 4.67 8.31 -34.38
C SER A 497 3.63 9.38 -34.01
N PRO A 498 3.44 10.44 -34.83
CA PRO A 498 2.38 11.44 -34.62
C PRO A 498 0.97 10.85 -34.54
N SER A 499 0.74 9.65 -35.10
CA SER A 499 -0.54 8.93 -34.97
C SER A 499 -0.86 8.52 -33.54
N VAL A 500 0.14 8.27 -32.69
CA VAL A 500 -0.07 7.98 -31.26
C VAL A 500 -0.62 9.22 -30.56
N ALA A 501 -0.03 10.39 -30.83
CA ALA A 501 -0.51 11.67 -30.30
C ALA A 501 -1.90 12.07 -30.85
N ALA A 502 -2.22 11.71 -32.09
CA ALA A 502 -3.50 12.05 -32.71
C ALA A 502 -4.68 11.21 -32.18
N ASN A 503 -4.42 10.02 -31.63
CA ASN A 503 -5.47 9.13 -31.14
C ASN A 503 -5.82 9.42 -29.68
N THR A 504 -6.46 10.57 -29.45
CA THR A 504 -6.81 11.04 -28.11
C THR A 504 -7.85 10.17 -27.41
N ALA A 505 -8.65 9.40 -28.16
CA ALA A 505 -9.63 8.47 -27.59
C ALA A 505 -8.93 7.34 -26.81
N LEU A 506 -7.97 6.66 -27.45
CA LEU A 506 -7.25 5.55 -26.80
C LEU A 506 -6.34 6.03 -25.67
N SER A 507 -5.69 7.19 -25.80
CA SER A 507 -4.88 7.75 -24.72
C SER A 507 -5.72 8.23 -23.55
N ASN A 508 -6.93 8.73 -23.80
CA ASN A 508 -7.92 9.01 -22.77
C ASN A 508 -8.33 7.73 -22.03
N ASP A 509 -8.66 6.65 -22.75
CA ASP A 509 -9.01 5.36 -22.13
C ASP A 509 -7.90 4.80 -21.23
N MET A 510 -6.63 4.94 -21.64
CA MET A 510 -5.48 4.58 -20.80
C MET A 510 -5.49 5.32 -19.46
N GLY A 511 -5.84 6.61 -19.45
CA GLY A 511 -5.97 7.41 -18.23
C GLY A 511 -7.20 7.03 -17.40
N LEU A 512 -8.35 6.88 -18.04
CA LEU A 512 -9.61 6.48 -17.38
C LEU A 512 -9.47 5.13 -16.68
N PHE A 513 -8.83 4.14 -17.32
CA PHE A 513 -8.65 2.82 -16.71
C PHE A 513 -7.86 2.88 -15.39
N LEU A 514 -6.77 3.65 -15.36
CA LEU A 514 -5.95 3.84 -14.17
C LEU A 514 -6.73 4.59 -13.08
N GLN A 515 -7.38 5.68 -13.45
CA GLN A 515 -8.09 6.54 -12.50
C GLN A 515 -9.29 5.84 -11.88
N LYS A 516 -10.10 5.15 -12.69
CA LYS A 516 -11.23 4.37 -12.18
C LYS A 516 -10.75 3.27 -11.24
N THR A 517 -9.67 2.57 -11.58
CA THR A 517 -9.09 1.54 -10.71
C THR A 517 -8.67 2.11 -9.35
N ASN A 518 -8.02 3.28 -9.32
CA ASN A 518 -7.64 3.93 -8.07
C ASN A 518 -8.86 4.37 -7.26
N ILE A 519 -9.85 5.05 -7.87
CA ILE A 519 -11.09 5.49 -7.22
C ILE A 519 -11.89 4.31 -6.61
N ILE A 520 -11.86 3.15 -7.26
CA ILE A 520 -12.52 1.94 -6.73
C ILE A 520 -11.72 1.39 -5.54
N ARG A 521 -10.40 1.32 -5.65
CA ARG A 521 -9.52 0.82 -4.59
C ARG A 521 -9.58 1.67 -3.32
N ASP A 522 -9.60 2.98 -3.49
CA ASP A 522 -9.40 3.97 -2.43
C ASP A 522 -10.73 4.48 -1.84
N TYR A 523 -11.85 3.81 -2.13
CA TYR A 523 -13.20 4.17 -1.67
C TYR A 523 -13.26 4.62 -0.20
N LEU A 524 -12.68 3.86 0.73
CA LEU A 524 -12.74 4.19 2.16
C LEU A 524 -11.80 5.34 2.53
N GLU A 525 -10.63 5.41 1.90
CA GLU A 525 -9.67 6.50 2.08
C GLU A 525 -10.30 7.84 1.64
N ASP A 526 -10.90 7.86 0.45
CA ASP A 526 -11.59 9.03 -0.07
C ASP A 526 -12.70 9.51 0.87
N LEU A 527 -13.54 8.59 1.36
CA LEU A 527 -14.62 8.95 2.30
C LEU A 527 -14.10 9.51 3.62
N VAL A 528 -13.00 8.97 4.15
CA VAL A 528 -12.37 9.47 5.39
C VAL A 528 -11.78 10.86 5.19
N GLU A 529 -11.30 11.17 3.98
CA GLU A 529 -10.77 12.48 3.60
C GLU A 529 -11.88 13.46 3.14
N GLY A 530 -13.15 13.06 3.20
CA GLY A 530 -14.28 13.90 2.81
C GLY A 530 -14.46 14.02 1.30
N ARG A 531 -13.80 13.16 0.51
CA ARG A 531 -13.93 13.07 -0.95
C ARG A 531 -14.91 11.97 -1.34
N ALA A 532 -15.55 12.14 -2.49
CA ALA A 532 -16.51 11.19 -3.00
C ALA A 532 -16.59 11.28 -4.52
N PHE A 533 -16.33 10.16 -5.21
CA PHE A 533 -16.21 10.14 -6.67
C PHE A 533 -17.16 9.18 -7.37
N TRP A 534 -17.60 8.11 -6.70
CA TRP A 534 -18.46 7.09 -7.30
C TRP A 534 -19.76 7.72 -7.81
N PRO A 535 -20.23 7.37 -9.02
CA PRO A 535 -21.38 8.01 -9.62
C PRO A 535 -22.71 7.53 -9.03
N ARG A 536 -23.62 8.49 -8.79
CA ARG A 536 -24.92 8.27 -8.16
C ARG A 536 -25.86 7.38 -8.95
N ASP A 537 -25.78 7.41 -10.28
CA ASP A 537 -26.54 6.49 -11.14
C ASP A 537 -26.07 5.03 -11.04
N ILE A 538 -24.89 4.76 -10.45
CA ILE A 538 -24.44 3.42 -10.07
C ILE A 538 -24.78 3.17 -8.60
N TRP A 539 -24.16 3.91 -7.66
CA TRP A 539 -24.26 3.55 -6.24
C TRP A 539 -25.68 3.73 -5.67
N GLY A 540 -26.48 4.63 -6.26
CA GLY A 540 -27.84 4.95 -5.82
C GLY A 540 -28.82 3.78 -5.94
N ASP A 541 -28.52 2.78 -6.78
CA ASP A 541 -29.31 1.55 -6.90
C ASP A 541 -29.06 0.57 -5.73
N TYR A 542 -27.98 0.76 -4.97
CA TYR A 542 -27.50 -0.20 -3.97
C TYR A 542 -27.53 0.36 -2.54
N ALA A 543 -27.51 1.68 -2.35
CA ALA A 543 -27.47 2.30 -1.04
C ALA A 543 -28.15 3.68 -1.02
N PRO A 544 -28.64 4.15 0.13
CA PRO A 544 -29.29 5.46 0.25
C PRO A 544 -28.32 6.64 0.17
N SER A 545 -27.04 6.43 0.47
CA SER A 545 -25.95 7.38 0.33
C SER A 545 -24.67 6.65 -0.03
N LEU A 546 -23.71 7.36 -0.63
CA LEU A 546 -22.41 6.77 -0.97
C LEU A 546 -21.69 6.22 0.26
N SER A 547 -21.68 6.95 1.37
CA SER A 547 -21.09 6.49 2.64
C SER A 547 -21.74 5.22 3.20
N ALA A 548 -23.01 4.97 2.89
CA ALA A 548 -23.76 3.80 3.33
C ALA A 548 -23.55 2.58 2.42
N VAL A 549 -22.84 2.70 1.29
CA VAL A 549 -22.55 1.56 0.40
C VAL A 549 -21.81 0.46 1.15
N ARG A 550 -20.83 0.82 1.99
CA ARG A 550 -20.05 -0.15 2.80
C ARG A 550 -20.90 -1.01 3.73
N ASP A 551 -21.99 -0.44 4.25
CA ASP A 551 -22.88 -1.06 5.23
C ASP A 551 -24.11 -1.71 4.57
N SER A 552 -24.27 -1.54 3.25
CA SER A 552 -25.38 -2.10 2.48
C SER A 552 -25.23 -3.62 2.30
N PRO A 553 -26.33 -4.41 2.37
CA PRO A 553 -26.29 -5.82 2.01
C PRO A 553 -25.94 -6.06 0.53
N ARG A 554 -26.01 -5.02 -0.31
CA ARG A 554 -25.66 -5.05 -1.74
C ARG A 554 -24.33 -4.34 -2.03
N SER A 555 -23.49 -4.14 -1.02
CA SER A 555 -22.18 -3.47 -1.13
C SER A 555 -21.29 -4.09 -2.21
N LEU A 556 -21.15 -5.43 -2.20
CA LEU A 556 -20.38 -6.17 -3.19
C LEU A 556 -20.99 -6.09 -4.60
N GLU A 557 -22.31 -5.99 -4.73
CA GLU A 557 -22.96 -5.82 -6.02
C GLU A 557 -22.61 -4.45 -6.62
N CYS A 558 -22.65 -3.39 -5.81
CA CYS A 558 -22.21 -2.04 -6.19
C CYS A 558 -20.72 -2.02 -6.59
N LEU A 559 -19.86 -2.63 -5.79
CA LEU A 559 -18.42 -2.73 -6.08
C LEU A 559 -18.18 -3.42 -7.43
N ASN A 560 -18.86 -4.55 -7.68
CA ASN A 560 -18.70 -5.28 -8.93
C ASN A 560 -19.24 -4.49 -10.13
N HIS A 561 -20.29 -3.66 -9.96
CA HIS A 561 -20.75 -2.74 -11.00
C HIS A 561 -19.65 -1.72 -11.35
N MET A 562 -19.06 -1.07 -10.35
CA MET A 562 -17.93 -0.14 -10.56
C MET A 562 -16.74 -0.79 -11.26
N ILE A 563 -16.38 -2.02 -10.87
CA ILE A 563 -15.28 -2.78 -11.49
C ILE A 563 -15.60 -3.10 -12.96
N SER A 564 -16.85 -3.46 -13.24
CA SER A 564 -17.29 -3.79 -14.61
C SER A 564 -17.35 -2.55 -15.50
N ASP A 565 -17.64 -1.38 -14.94
CA ASP A 565 -17.52 -0.09 -15.64
C ASP A 565 -16.06 0.23 -15.99
N ALA A 566 -15.13 0.05 -15.05
CA ALA A 566 -13.69 0.24 -15.31
C ALA A 566 -13.15 -0.75 -16.37
N LEU A 567 -13.59 -2.01 -16.34
CA LEU A 567 -13.17 -3.06 -17.28
C LEU A 567 -13.44 -2.73 -18.76
N GLN A 568 -14.41 -1.87 -19.06
CA GLN A 568 -14.74 -1.47 -20.44
C GLN A 568 -13.57 -0.77 -21.15
N HIS A 569 -12.62 -0.22 -20.40
CA HIS A 569 -11.44 0.44 -20.96
C HIS A 569 -10.29 -0.54 -21.28
N ALA A 570 -10.28 -1.74 -20.70
CA ALA A 570 -9.23 -2.74 -20.91
C ALA A 570 -8.91 -3.07 -22.39
N PRO A 571 -9.89 -3.31 -23.29
CA PRO A 571 -9.59 -3.56 -24.70
C PRO A 571 -9.00 -2.34 -25.41
N HIS A 572 -9.35 -1.12 -24.99
CA HIS A 572 -8.77 0.12 -25.52
C HIS A 572 -7.32 0.30 -25.08
N CYS A 573 -7.00 -0.04 -23.82
CA CYS A 573 -5.62 -0.05 -23.34
C CYS A 573 -4.74 -1.01 -24.14
N LEU A 574 -5.24 -2.22 -24.46
CA LEU A 574 -4.51 -3.16 -25.31
C LEU A 574 -4.25 -2.61 -26.72
N ARG A 575 -5.24 -1.95 -27.34
CA ARG A 575 -5.08 -1.32 -28.67
C ARG A 575 -4.09 -0.15 -28.64
N TYR A 576 -4.08 0.63 -27.57
CA TYR A 576 -3.10 1.70 -27.39
C TYR A 576 -1.68 1.13 -27.28
N LEU A 577 -1.48 0.15 -26.40
CA LEU A 577 -0.19 -0.51 -26.20
C LEU A 577 0.33 -1.20 -27.47
N GLU A 578 -0.56 -1.79 -28.28
CA GLU A 578 -0.21 -2.36 -29.58
C GLU A 578 0.33 -1.32 -30.58
N SER A 579 -0.08 -0.06 -30.45
CA SER A 579 0.33 1.00 -31.36
C SER A 579 1.74 1.55 -31.10
N LEU A 580 2.29 1.26 -29.92
CA LEU A 580 3.61 1.72 -29.47
C LEU A 580 4.71 0.90 -30.14
N ARG A 581 5.82 1.56 -30.47
CA ARG A 581 6.97 0.97 -31.17
C ARG A 581 8.24 1.03 -30.35
N ASP A 582 8.42 2.08 -29.56
CA ASP A 582 9.59 2.21 -28.72
C ASP A 582 9.47 1.30 -27.48
N PRO A 583 10.46 0.42 -27.21
CA PRO A 583 10.38 -0.51 -26.09
C PRO A 583 10.31 0.15 -24.71
N ASP A 584 10.97 1.29 -24.51
CA ASP A 584 10.99 1.97 -23.22
C ASP A 584 9.67 2.72 -22.99
N VAL A 585 9.13 3.36 -24.02
CA VAL A 585 7.77 3.94 -24.00
C VAL A 585 6.71 2.87 -23.78
N PHE A 586 6.84 1.72 -24.45
CA PHE A 586 5.96 0.58 -24.29
C PHE A 586 5.97 0.09 -22.84
N ARG A 587 7.14 -0.17 -22.25
CA ARG A 587 7.29 -0.59 -20.85
C ARG A 587 6.67 0.43 -19.90
N PHE A 588 6.99 1.70 -20.09
CA PHE A 588 6.45 2.81 -19.29
C PHE A 588 4.91 2.83 -19.31
N CYS A 589 4.31 2.62 -20.48
CA CYS A 589 2.85 2.59 -20.62
C CYS A 589 2.23 1.26 -20.13
N ALA A 590 2.87 0.12 -20.36
CA ALA A 590 2.31 -1.20 -20.06
C ALA A 590 2.31 -1.51 -18.55
N ILE A 591 3.35 -1.09 -17.83
CA ILE A 591 3.50 -1.39 -16.40
C ILE A 591 2.27 -0.91 -15.59
N PRO A 592 1.85 0.38 -15.63
CA PRO A 592 0.69 0.85 -14.88
C PRO A 592 -0.61 0.12 -15.26
N GLN A 593 -0.79 -0.20 -16.55
CA GLN A 593 -2.00 -0.84 -17.05
C GLN A 593 -2.12 -2.28 -16.53
N LEU A 594 -1.00 -3.01 -16.50
CA LEU A 594 -0.94 -4.34 -15.90
C LEU A 594 -1.16 -4.30 -14.38
N MET A 595 -0.62 -3.30 -13.68
CA MET A 595 -0.92 -3.09 -12.26
C MET A 595 -2.41 -2.84 -12.03
N ALA A 596 -3.05 -2.05 -12.90
CA ALA A 596 -4.46 -1.70 -12.78
C ALA A 596 -5.37 -2.93 -12.95
N ILE A 597 -5.20 -3.72 -14.01
CA ILE A 597 -6.02 -4.93 -14.19
C ILE A 597 -5.76 -5.97 -13.09
N ALA A 598 -4.52 -6.10 -12.59
CA ALA A 598 -4.21 -6.96 -11.44
C ALA A 598 -4.85 -6.44 -10.14
N THR A 599 -4.98 -5.13 -10.01
CA THR A 599 -5.69 -4.50 -8.88
C THR A 599 -7.18 -4.77 -9.00
N LEU A 600 -7.81 -4.56 -10.16
CA LEU A 600 -9.22 -4.90 -10.38
C LEU A 600 -9.53 -6.38 -10.08
N GLU A 601 -8.65 -7.30 -10.48
CA GLU A 601 -8.77 -8.73 -10.11
C GLU A 601 -8.80 -8.94 -8.61
N LYS A 602 -8.00 -8.19 -7.86
CA LYS A 602 -7.92 -8.28 -6.40
C LYS A 602 -9.12 -7.63 -5.70
N LEU A 603 -9.69 -6.59 -6.30
CA LEU A 603 -10.88 -5.87 -5.82
C LEU A 603 -12.18 -6.64 -6.12
N ALA A 604 -12.22 -7.42 -7.20
CA ALA A 604 -13.41 -8.12 -7.66
C ALA A 604 -14.02 -9.00 -6.55
N ASN A 605 -15.28 -8.69 -6.22
CA ASN A 605 -16.07 -9.34 -5.18
C ASN A 605 -15.37 -9.43 -3.81
N ASN A 606 -14.53 -8.44 -3.47
CA ASN A 606 -13.74 -8.44 -2.25
C ASN A 606 -14.29 -7.43 -1.21
N PRO A 607 -14.76 -7.87 -0.04
CA PRO A 607 -15.30 -6.96 0.99
C PRO A 607 -14.23 -6.08 1.63
N ASP A 608 -12.95 -6.43 1.53
CA ASP A 608 -11.84 -5.69 2.16
C ASP A 608 -11.74 -4.24 1.64
N VAL A 609 -12.26 -3.95 0.44
CA VAL A 609 -12.33 -2.59 -0.14
C VAL A 609 -13.10 -1.62 0.77
N PHE A 610 -14.05 -2.15 1.53
CA PHE A 610 -14.88 -1.37 2.44
C PHE A 610 -14.30 -1.23 3.84
N THR A 611 -13.20 -1.93 4.13
CA THR A 611 -12.52 -1.91 5.44
C THR A 611 -11.09 -1.37 5.35
N GLY A 612 -10.58 -1.16 4.15
CA GLY A 612 -9.24 -0.67 3.94
C GLY A 612 -8.77 -0.65 2.49
N VAL A 613 -7.49 -0.33 2.32
CA VAL A 613 -6.86 -0.25 1.02
C VAL A 613 -6.32 -1.62 0.62
N VAL A 614 -6.88 -2.19 -0.45
CA VAL A 614 -6.47 -3.49 -0.98
C VAL A 614 -5.29 -3.31 -1.93
N LYS A 615 -4.17 -3.96 -1.63
CA LYS A 615 -2.96 -3.90 -2.47
C LYS A 615 -2.62 -5.22 -3.13
N ILE A 616 -2.10 -5.14 -4.35
CA ILE A 616 -1.39 -6.25 -4.97
C ILE A 616 -0.08 -6.53 -4.23
N ARG A 617 0.38 -7.79 -4.27
CA ARG A 617 1.65 -8.18 -3.67
C ARG A 617 2.82 -7.55 -4.42
N LYS A 618 3.89 -7.20 -3.69
CA LYS A 618 5.15 -6.71 -4.28
C LYS A 618 5.77 -7.74 -5.24
N GLY A 619 5.67 -9.03 -4.92
CA GLY A 619 6.15 -10.11 -5.79
C GLY A 619 5.44 -10.14 -7.16
N LEU A 620 4.11 -10.07 -7.16
CA LEU A 620 3.31 -9.95 -8.38
C LEU A 620 3.64 -8.67 -9.15
N ALA A 621 3.78 -7.53 -8.47
CA ALA A 621 4.17 -6.27 -9.12
C ALA A 621 5.53 -6.41 -9.84
N LEU A 622 6.54 -6.99 -9.19
CA LEU A 622 7.84 -7.24 -9.82
C LEU A 622 7.75 -8.23 -10.99
N LYS A 623 6.90 -9.27 -10.89
CA LYS A 623 6.66 -10.21 -11.99
C LYS A 623 6.06 -9.52 -13.21
N LEU A 624 5.04 -8.69 -13.01
CA LEU A 624 4.40 -7.93 -14.07
C LEU A 624 5.40 -6.94 -14.71
N ILE A 625 6.16 -6.19 -13.90
CA ILE A 625 7.20 -5.26 -14.40
C ILE A 625 8.24 -6.01 -15.24
N SER A 626 8.68 -7.18 -14.79
CA SER A 626 9.70 -7.98 -15.49
C SER A 626 9.18 -8.59 -16.79
N GLY A 627 7.86 -8.73 -16.96
CA GLY A 627 7.24 -9.27 -18.17
C GLY A 627 6.90 -8.22 -19.24
N CYS A 628 7.00 -6.92 -18.92
CA CYS A 628 6.61 -5.82 -19.82
C CYS A 628 7.54 -5.60 -21.04
N ASP A 629 8.45 -6.54 -21.33
CA ASP A 629 9.28 -6.52 -22.54
C ASP A 629 8.59 -7.17 -23.76
N ASP A 630 7.44 -7.80 -23.56
CA ASP A 630 6.76 -8.60 -24.59
C ASP A 630 5.25 -8.33 -24.59
N MET A 631 4.72 -7.85 -25.72
CA MET A 631 3.28 -7.63 -25.89
C MET A 631 2.47 -8.94 -25.78
N THR A 632 3.07 -10.09 -26.10
CA THR A 632 2.43 -11.41 -25.90
C THR A 632 2.14 -11.65 -24.42
N PHE A 633 3.08 -11.30 -23.54
CA PHE A 633 2.89 -11.39 -22.09
C PHE A 633 1.77 -10.44 -21.63
N VAL A 634 1.69 -9.23 -22.20
CA VAL A 634 0.62 -8.28 -21.89
C VAL A 634 -0.74 -8.86 -22.30
N TYR A 635 -0.88 -9.40 -23.51
CA TYR A 635 -2.11 -10.05 -23.96
C TYR A 635 -2.53 -11.21 -23.06
N ASP A 636 -1.60 -12.12 -22.76
CA ASP A 636 -1.87 -13.30 -21.92
C ASP A 636 -2.30 -12.88 -20.51
N THR A 637 -1.61 -11.88 -19.93
CA THR A 637 -1.90 -11.38 -18.60
C THR A 637 -3.24 -10.64 -18.53
N PHE A 638 -3.53 -9.74 -19.48
CA PHE A 638 -4.82 -9.05 -19.54
C PHE A 638 -5.97 -10.04 -19.71
N LEU A 639 -5.83 -11.01 -20.62
CA LEU A 639 -6.84 -12.03 -20.85
C LEU A 639 -7.06 -12.89 -19.60
N GLY A 640 -5.98 -13.39 -18.99
CA GLY A 640 -6.04 -14.22 -17.78
C GLY A 640 -6.69 -13.49 -16.60
N LEU A 641 -6.31 -12.23 -16.36
CA LEU A 641 -6.87 -11.43 -15.26
C LEU A 641 -8.30 -10.99 -15.53
N THR A 642 -8.66 -10.65 -16.78
CA THR A 642 -10.06 -10.32 -17.14
C THR A 642 -10.98 -11.52 -16.95
N ARG A 643 -10.52 -12.73 -17.31
CA ARG A 643 -11.23 -13.99 -17.01
C ARG A 643 -11.38 -14.21 -15.51
N ALA A 644 -10.33 -13.96 -14.74
CA ALA A 644 -10.36 -14.10 -13.28
C ALA A 644 -11.34 -13.11 -12.62
N VAL A 645 -11.35 -11.85 -13.05
CA VAL A 645 -12.34 -10.85 -12.58
C VAL A 645 -13.76 -11.33 -12.88
N THR A 646 -14.02 -11.70 -14.14
CA THR A 646 -15.35 -12.14 -14.59
C THR A 646 -15.83 -13.37 -13.81
N ALA A 647 -14.94 -14.32 -13.53
CA ALA A 647 -15.26 -15.52 -12.75
C ALA A 647 -15.54 -15.25 -11.26
N LYS A 648 -14.99 -14.17 -10.69
CA LYS A 648 -15.23 -13.77 -9.30
C LYS A 648 -16.56 -13.05 -9.09
N ILE A 649 -17.11 -12.44 -10.15
CA ILE A 649 -18.37 -11.70 -10.09
C ILE A 649 -19.54 -12.71 -10.10
N PRO A 650 -20.38 -12.75 -9.05
CA PRO A 650 -21.55 -13.62 -9.00
C PRO A 650 -22.54 -13.36 -10.14
N ALA A 651 -23.16 -14.43 -10.66
CA ALA A 651 -24.09 -14.33 -11.79
C ALA A 651 -25.38 -13.55 -11.47
N ASP A 652 -25.79 -13.56 -10.20
CA ASP A 652 -26.94 -12.81 -9.68
C ASP A 652 -26.69 -11.31 -9.56
N HIS A 653 -25.42 -10.86 -9.61
CA HIS A 653 -25.07 -9.44 -9.83
C HIS A 653 -25.26 -9.06 -11.30
N THR A 654 -26.47 -9.19 -11.82
CA THR A 654 -26.79 -9.24 -13.26
C THR A 654 -26.20 -8.10 -14.10
N VAL A 655 -26.22 -6.86 -13.60
CA VAL A 655 -25.66 -5.70 -14.31
C VAL A 655 -24.14 -5.83 -14.44
N ALA A 656 -23.46 -6.11 -13.32
CA ALA A 656 -22.02 -6.28 -13.27
C ALA A 656 -21.56 -7.51 -14.09
N SER A 657 -22.20 -8.67 -13.91
CA SER A 657 -21.82 -9.90 -14.60
C SER A 657 -22.00 -9.79 -16.11
N THR A 658 -23.06 -9.12 -16.58
CA THR A 658 -23.27 -8.88 -18.02
C THR A 658 -22.22 -7.92 -18.59
N ALA A 659 -21.93 -6.82 -17.90
CA ALA A 659 -20.93 -5.84 -18.35
C ALA A 659 -19.51 -6.44 -18.35
N ALA A 660 -19.13 -7.20 -17.32
CA ALA A 660 -17.85 -7.90 -17.25
C ALA A 660 -17.70 -8.94 -18.36
N ALA A 661 -18.76 -9.69 -18.66
CA ALA A 661 -18.76 -10.66 -19.77
C ALA A 661 -18.58 -9.98 -21.13
N ALA A 662 -19.23 -8.83 -21.36
CA ALA A 662 -19.05 -8.05 -22.59
C ALA A 662 -17.61 -7.52 -22.72
N ALA A 663 -17.04 -6.98 -21.63
CA ALA A 663 -15.65 -6.53 -21.62
C ALA A 663 -14.66 -7.69 -21.86
N LEU A 664 -14.95 -8.88 -21.32
CA LEU A 664 -14.15 -10.09 -21.59
C LEU A 664 -14.20 -10.49 -23.07
N GLU A 665 -15.37 -10.46 -23.70
CA GLU A 665 -15.51 -10.75 -25.14
C GLU A 665 -14.67 -9.77 -25.98
N ASP A 666 -14.68 -8.49 -25.65
CA ASP A 666 -13.87 -7.48 -26.33
C ASP A 666 -12.36 -7.68 -26.11
N VAL A 667 -11.94 -8.04 -24.89
CA VAL A 667 -10.54 -8.38 -24.59
C VAL A 667 -10.12 -9.64 -25.34
N GLU A 668 -10.98 -10.66 -25.41
CA GLU A 668 -10.75 -11.89 -26.16
C GLU A 668 -10.58 -11.61 -27.65
N ALA A 669 -11.43 -10.75 -28.22
CA ALA A 669 -11.35 -10.34 -29.62
C ALA A 669 -10.02 -9.63 -29.96
N VAL A 670 -9.43 -8.91 -29.00
CA VAL A 670 -8.12 -8.27 -29.18
C VAL A 670 -6.97 -9.26 -28.92
N ALA A 671 -6.99 -9.99 -27.80
CA ALA A 671 -5.84 -10.78 -27.33
C ALA A 671 -5.70 -12.15 -28.02
N LEU A 672 -6.78 -12.93 -28.16
CA LEU A 672 -6.70 -14.32 -28.63
C LEU A 672 -6.06 -14.48 -30.01
N PRO A 673 -6.36 -13.64 -31.03
CA PRO A 673 -5.75 -13.77 -32.35
C PRO A 673 -4.22 -13.55 -32.36
N ARG A 674 -3.69 -12.94 -31.29
CA ARG A 674 -2.29 -12.50 -31.16
C ARG A 674 -1.47 -13.40 -30.24
N LEU A 675 -2.13 -14.32 -29.54
CA LEU A 675 -1.48 -15.34 -28.74
C LEU A 675 -1.14 -16.56 -29.60
N PRO A 676 0.06 -17.14 -29.45
CA PRO A 676 0.43 -18.33 -30.20
C PRO A 676 -0.51 -19.49 -29.83
N ALA A 677 -1.01 -20.22 -30.84
CA ALA A 677 -1.80 -21.42 -30.63
C ALA A 677 -1.04 -22.39 -29.70
N SER A 678 -1.66 -22.70 -28.57
CA SER A 678 -1.05 -23.37 -27.43
C SER A 678 -0.23 -24.61 -27.79
N SER A 679 1.09 -24.51 -27.62
CA SER A 679 1.98 -25.61 -27.21
C SER A 679 2.75 -25.23 -25.93
N LEU A 680 2.22 -24.26 -25.18
CA LEU A 680 2.93 -23.52 -24.12
C LEU A 680 2.95 -24.23 -22.76
N GLU A 681 2.01 -25.13 -22.48
CA GLU A 681 2.06 -25.95 -21.25
C GLU A 681 3.30 -26.86 -21.22
N ALA A 682 3.84 -27.25 -22.39
CA ALA A 682 5.03 -28.09 -22.46
C ALA A 682 6.34 -27.30 -22.25
N LEU A 683 6.43 -26.04 -22.67
CA LEU A 683 7.69 -25.27 -22.66
C LEU A 683 7.98 -24.59 -21.32
N PHE A 684 6.96 -24.08 -20.62
CA PHE A 684 7.13 -23.47 -19.29
C PHE A 684 7.52 -24.50 -18.22
N SER A 685 7.02 -25.73 -18.36
CA SER A 685 7.40 -26.87 -17.54
C SER A 685 8.88 -27.24 -17.74
N VAL A 686 9.36 -27.27 -18.98
CA VAL A 686 10.74 -27.69 -19.30
C VAL A 686 11.77 -26.67 -18.82
N ARG A 687 11.56 -25.36 -19.02
CA ARG A 687 12.53 -24.34 -18.56
C ARG A 687 12.64 -24.28 -17.04
N THR A 688 11.50 -24.34 -16.34
CA THR A 688 11.46 -24.41 -14.88
C THR A 688 12.11 -25.70 -14.37
N MET A 689 11.87 -26.82 -15.06
CA MET A 689 12.50 -28.11 -14.75
C MET A 689 14.02 -28.07 -14.92
N LEU A 690 14.52 -27.47 -16.01
CA LEU A 690 15.96 -27.33 -16.23
C LEU A 690 16.62 -26.43 -15.17
N ALA A 691 15.94 -25.37 -14.73
CA ALA A 691 16.44 -24.51 -13.65
C ALA A 691 16.50 -25.24 -12.30
N VAL A 692 15.45 -25.99 -11.95
CA VAL A 692 15.43 -26.81 -10.72
C VAL A 692 16.51 -27.91 -10.77
N LEU A 693 16.70 -28.55 -11.92
CA LEU A 693 17.76 -29.55 -12.11
C LEU A 693 19.17 -28.94 -12.06
N ALA A 694 19.35 -27.71 -12.54
CA ALA A 694 20.63 -27.00 -12.43
C ALA A 694 20.95 -26.65 -10.97
N VAL A 695 19.98 -26.13 -10.21
CA VAL A 695 20.14 -25.86 -8.77
C VAL A 695 20.41 -27.16 -8.01
N PHE A 696 19.70 -28.24 -8.34
CA PHE A 696 19.95 -29.56 -7.79
C PHE A 696 21.38 -30.06 -8.10
N GLY A 697 21.84 -29.89 -9.35
CA GLY A 697 23.20 -30.25 -9.76
C GLY A 697 24.28 -29.45 -9.03
N VAL A 698 24.08 -28.14 -8.83
CA VAL A 698 25.03 -27.27 -8.11
C VAL A 698 25.08 -27.61 -6.62
N THR A 699 23.93 -27.83 -5.99
CA THR A 699 23.86 -28.24 -4.56
C THR A 699 24.47 -29.62 -4.34
N LEU A 700 24.20 -30.58 -5.24
CA LEU A 700 24.81 -31.91 -5.20
C LEU A 700 26.32 -31.86 -5.45
N SER A 701 26.78 -31.02 -6.39
CA SER A 701 28.21 -30.81 -6.65
C SER A 701 28.91 -30.14 -5.46
N HIS A 702 28.26 -29.21 -4.76
CA HIS A 702 28.77 -28.61 -3.54
C HIS A 702 28.95 -29.66 -2.43
N LEU A 703 27.93 -30.48 -2.17
CA LEU A 703 28.00 -31.58 -1.21
C LEU A 703 29.05 -32.62 -1.60
N TYR A 704 29.16 -32.96 -2.90
CA TYR A 704 30.16 -33.89 -3.41
C TYR A 704 31.59 -33.35 -3.32
N SER A 705 31.80 -32.06 -3.56
CA SER A 705 33.12 -31.42 -3.40
C SER A 705 33.59 -31.42 -1.95
N ARG A 706 32.65 -31.34 -0.99
CA ARG A 706 32.94 -31.59 0.42
C ARG A 706 33.09 -33.07 0.76
N SER A 707 32.54 -33.96 -0.06
CA SER A 707 32.75 -35.42 0.03
C SER A 707 34.14 -35.90 -0.41
N ALA A 708 34.88 -35.11 -1.20
CA ALA A 708 36.27 -35.43 -1.59
C ALA A 708 37.26 -35.37 -0.41
N PHE A 709 36.84 -34.88 0.76
CA PHE A 709 37.60 -34.93 2.01
C PHE A 709 37.49 -36.29 2.75
N TRP A 710 36.80 -37.28 2.15
CA TRP A 710 36.31 -38.49 2.82
C TRP A 710 37.08 -39.77 2.44
N GLU A 711 38.24 -39.65 1.76
CA GLU A 711 39.05 -40.81 1.37
C GLU A 711 39.84 -41.45 2.52
N ASP A 712 39.90 -40.84 3.72
CA ASP A 712 40.52 -41.47 4.89
C ASP A 712 39.48 -42.12 5.83
N GLY A 713 39.10 -43.35 5.50
CA GLY A 713 38.68 -44.38 6.46
C GLY A 713 37.34 -44.19 7.21
N LEU A 714 36.48 -45.21 7.14
CA LEU A 714 35.26 -45.35 7.95
C LEU A 714 35.55 -45.27 9.47
N ALA A 715 35.51 -44.08 10.07
CA ALA A 715 35.36 -43.89 11.52
C ALA A 715 34.79 -42.54 11.96
N SER A 716 34.56 -41.57 11.06
CA SER A 716 33.95 -40.29 11.43
C SER A 716 33.05 -39.77 10.31
N VAL A 717 31.75 -39.92 10.46
CA VAL A 717 30.77 -39.11 9.72
C VAL A 717 31.06 -37.65 10.08
N PRO A 718 31.49 -36.77 9.15
CA PRO A 718 31.66 -35.37 9.47
C PRO A 718 30.30 -34.82 9.84
N ARG A 719 30.16 -34.25 11.05
CA ARG A 719 28.92 -33.61 11.43
C ARG A 719 28.70 -32.45 10.45
N ILE A 720 27.54 -32.44 9.80
CA ILE A 720 26.99 -31.28 9.09
C ILE A 720 26.79 -30.18 10.14
N THR A 721 27.85 -29.43 10.47
CA THR A 721 27.83 -28.40 11.55
C THR A 721 27.86 -26.98 11.02
N ASP A 722 28.08 -26.80 9.72
CA ASP A 722 28.03 -25.48 9.10
C ASP A 722 26.58 -25.14 8.74
N LYS A 723 26.12 -23.95 9.14
CA LYS A 723 24.73 -23.50 8.89
C LYS A 723 24.41 -23.50 7.38
N TRP A 724 25.44 -23.32 6.55
CA TRP A 724 25.33 -23.36 5.09
C TRP A 724 25.05 -24.75 4.53
N ASP A 725 25.60 -25.82 5.12
CA ASP A 725 25.39 -27.19 4.63
C ASP A 725 23.95 -27.66 4.92
N VAL A 726 23.37 -27.21 6.05
CA VAL A 726 21.95 -27.46 6.39
C VAL A 726 21.03 -26.72 5.41
N LEU A 727 21.33 -25.46 5.08
CA LEU A 727 20.58 -24.68 4.09
C LEU A 727 20.62 -25.34 2.70
N VAL A 728 21.80 -25.79 2.26
CA VAL A 728 21.98 -26.51 0.98
C VAL A 728 21.17 -27.81 0.96
N LEU A 729 21.15 -28.56 2.07
CA LEU A 729 20.35 -29.78 2.19
C LEU A 729 18.84 -29.48 2.15
N CYS A 730 18.38 -28.43 2.82
CA CYS A 730 16.99 -27.98 2.77
C CYS A 730 16.57 -27.58 1.34
N VAL A 731 17.41 -26.82 0.63
CA VAL A 731 17.17 -26.45 -0.78
C VAL A 731 17.08 -27.70 -1.65
N MET A 732 17.96 -28.69 -1.44
CA MET A 732 17.95 -29.95 -2.19
C MET A 732 16.67 -30.76 -1.93
N VAL A 733 16.20 -30.83 -0.69
CA VAL A 733 14.92 -31.47 -0.33
C VAL A 733 13.74 -30.76 -0.99
N VAL A 734 13.73 -29.43 -1.01
CA VAL A 734 12.68 -28.66 -1.70
C VAL A 734 12.69 -28.91 -3.21
N CYS A 735 13.87 -28.97 -3.86
CA CYS A 735 13.97 -29.33 -5.27
C CYS A 735 13.45 -30.76 -5.54
N ILE A 736 13.75 -31.73 -4.66
CA ILE A 736 13.25 -33.11 -4.79
C ILE A 736 11.73 -33.15 -4.63
N LEU A 737 11.17 -32.47 -3.63
CA LEU A 737 9.72 -32.41 -3.40
C LEU A 737 8.99 -31.75 -4.58
N TYR A 738 9.57 -30.68 -5.14
CA TYR A 738 9.03 -30.03 -6.33
C TYR A 738 9.05 -30.97 -7.55
N CYS A 739 10.17 -31.64 -7.81
CA CYS A 739 10.27 -32.66 -8.86
C CYS A 739 9.26 -33.79 -8.64
N PHE A 740 9.04 -34.24 -7.41
CA PHE A 740 8.09 -35.31 -7.11
C PHE A 740 6.63 -34.87 -7.28
N ALA A 741 6.29 -33.65 -6.88
CA ALA A 741 4.95 -33.09 -7.03
C ALA A 741 4.59 -32.86 -8.51
N PHE A 742 5.54 -32.44 -9.34
CA PHE A 742 5.31 -32.12 -10.76
C PHE A 742 5.61 -33.26 -11.75
N LEU A 743 6.56 -34.16 -11.46
CA LEU A 743 6.88 -35.33 -12.31
C LEU A 743 6.26 -36.62 -11.77
N GLY A 744 6.25 -36.81 -10.46
CA GLY A 744 5.80 -38.05 -9.82
C GLY A 744 4.28 -38.16 -9.74
N LEU A 745 3.61 -37.10 -9.29
CA LEU A 745 2.15 -37.13 -9.08
C LEU A 745 1.36 -37.33 -10.39
N PRO A 746 1.70 -36.67 -11.52
CA PRO A 746 1.01 -36.91 -12.79
C PRO A 746 1.30 -38.29 -13.37
N VAL A 747 2.53 -38.81 -13.25
CA VAL A 747 2.88 -40.16 -13.75
C VAL A 747 2.23 -41.27 -12.92
N ILE A 748 2.07 -41.07 -11.62
CA ILE A 748 1.41 -42.03 -10.72
C ILE A 748 -0.12 -41.98 -10.87
N LEU A 749 -0.71 -40.78 -11.00
CA LEU A 749 -2.17 -40.61 -11.15
C LEU A 749 -2.65 -40.93 -12.58
N PHE A 750 -1.90 -40.60 -13.63
CA PHE A 750 -2.26 -40.94 -15.02
C PHE A 750 -1.74 -42.32 -15.47
N GLY A 751 -0.73 -42.88 -14.79
CA GLY A 751 -0.27 -44.25 -15.02
C GLY A 751 -1.24 -45.32 -14.53
N ALA A 752 -2.08 -44.99 -13.54
CA ALA A 752 -3.07 -45.90 -12.96
C ALA A 752 -4.40 -46.00 -13.74
N ASN A 753 -4.61 -45.19 -14.78
CA ASN A 753 -5.88 -45.12 -15.51
C ASN A 753 -5.73 -45.25 -17.04
N ARG A 754 -4.87 -46.15 -17.50
CA ARG A 754 -4.92 -46.64 -18.90
C ARG A 754 -5.82 -47.87 -18.99
N ALA A 755 -7.11 -47.64 -19.24
CA ALA A 755 -7.89 -48.61 -19.99
C ALA A 755 -7.27 -48.76 -21.40
N PRO A 756 -7.10 -49.98 -21.94
CA PRO A 756 -6.46 -50.16 -23.23
C PRO A 756 -7.35 -49.61 -24.36
N ALA A 757 -6.77 -48.77 -25.21
CA ALA A 757 -7.40 -48.30 -26.44
C ALA A 757 -7.54 -49.43 -27.47
N PRO A 758 -8.60 -49.44 -28.31
CA PRO A 758 -8.84 -50.51 -29.26
C PRO A 758 -8.05 -50.32 -30.57
N GLY A 759 -7.45 -51.41 -31.05
CA GLY A 759 -7.30 -51.69 -32.49
C GLY A 759 -5.87 -51.74 -33.05
N SER A 760 -5.38 -52.94 -33.38
CA SER A 760 -5.10 -53.35 -34.78
C SER A 760 -4.22 -54.62 -34.89
N GLY A 761 -4.85 -55.73 -35.33
CA GLY A 761 -4.30 -56.72 -36.26
C GLY A 761 -3.37 -57.85 -35.76
N LYS A 762 -3.88 -59.10 -35.70
CA LYS A 762 -3.70 -60.14 -36.75
C LYS A 762 -4.22 -61.55 -36.34
N ALA A 763 -4.96 -62.15 -37.29
CA ALA A 763 -5.14 -63.58 -37.64
C ALA A 763 -6.08 -64.55 -36.84
N VAL A 764 -7.30 -64.78 -37.39
CA VAL A 764 -7.96 -66.03 -37.92
C VAL A 764 -7.95 -67.32 -37.04
N PRO A 765 -9.01 -68.19 -36.93
CA PRO A 765 -9.98 -68.61 -37.97
C PRO A 765 -11.48 -68.75 -37.62
N GLU A 766 -12.22 -68.98 -38.71
CA GLU A 766 -13.58 -69.50 -38.92
C GLU A 766 -14.23 -70.34 -37.80
N SER A 767 -15.50 -70.04 -37.49
CA SER A 767 -16.62 -70.96 -37.74
C SER A 767 -17.95 -70.43 -37.15
N SER A 768 -19.01 -70.64 -37.93
CA SER A 768 -20.43 -70.71 -37.51
C SER A 768 -21.13 -69.37 -37.20
N LEU A 769 -21.86 -68.78 -38.15
CA LEU A 769 -23.25 -69.07 -38.57
C LEU A 769 -24.31 -68.61 -37.55
N GLU A 770 -25.19 -67.74 -38.07
CA GLU A 770 -26.63 -67.66 -37.77
C GLU A 770 -27.02 -67.18 -36.36
N THR A 771 -28.10 -66.46 -36.08
CA THR A 771 -29.26 -65.91 -36.79
C THR A 771 -30.03 -65.07 -35.74
N LEU A 772 -30.99 -64.25 -36.18
CA LEU A 772 -32.12 -63.70 -35.39
C LEU A 772 -31.75 -62.61 -34.37
N GLY A 773 -32.49 -61.52 -34.20
CA GLY A 773 -33.80 -61.14 -34.73
C GLY A 773 -34.19 -59.81 -34.08
N ALA A 774 -35.04 -59.07 -34.79
CA ALA A 774 -35.69 -57.85 -34.31
C ALA A 774 -36.58 -58.11 -33.09
N ASP A 775 -36.59 -57.20 -32.11
CA ASP A 775 -37.70 -56.27 -31.88
C ASP A 775 -37.63 -55.57 -30.50
N ALA A 776 -38.23 -54.37 -30.48
CA ALA A 776 -38.88 -53.69 -29.35
C ALA A 776 -38.07 -52.72 -28.45
N ALA A 777 -38.22 -51.44 -28.81
CA ALA A 777 -38.88 -50.37 -28.03
C ALA A 777 -38.11 -49.60 -26.92
N GLY A 778 -38.03 -48.27 -27.13
CA GLY A 778 -37.88 -47.26 -26.08
C GLY A 778 -37.04 -46.04 -26.51
N PRO A 779 -37.60 -44.81 -26.62
CA PRO A 779 -36.86 -43.64 -27.08
C PRO A 779 -36.11 -42.97 -25.92
N VAL A 780 -34.83 -42.65 -26.11
CA VAL A 780 -34.09 -41.73 -25.25
C VAL A 780 -33.87 -40.43 -26.01
N SER A 781 -34.48 -39.38 -25.51
CA SER A 781 -34.39 -38.00 -25.96
C SER A 781 -32.98 -37.43 -25.77
N ALA A 782 -32.43 -36.84 -26.82
CA ALA A 782 -31.32 -35.90 -26.74
C ALA A 782 -31.87 -34.46 -26.71
N SER A 783 -31.55 -33.72 -25.65
CA SER A 783 -31.60 -32.26 -25.53
C SER A 783 -30.65 -31.89 -24.38
N SER A 784 -29.86 -30.83 -24.37
CA SER A 784 -29.70 -29.70 -25.29
C SER A 784 -28.52 -28.88 -24.78
N THR A 785 -27.69 -28.40 -25.71
CA THR A 785 -26.85 -27.20 -25.58
C THR A 785 -27.71 -25.97 -25.25
N PRO A 786 -27.20 -24.97 -24.51
CA PRO A 786 -27.97 -23.76 -24.24
C PRO A 786 -28.00 -22.88 -25.50
N ALA A 787 -29.18 -22.73 -26.09
CA ALA A 787 -29.46 -21.76 -27.13
C ALA A 787 -29.75 -20.38 -26.51
N CYS A 788 -29.25 -19.34 -27.18
CA CYS A 788 -29.61 -17.94 -26.94
C CYS A 788 -31.15 -17.77 -27.02
N SER A 789 -31.73 -17.07 -26.04
CA SER A 789 -33.19 -16.87 -25.96
C SER A 789 -33.70 -16.10 -27.19
N PRO A 790 -34.86 -16.49 -27.80
CA PRO A 790 -35.50 -15.76 -28.89
C PRO A 790 -35.79 -14.27 -28.58
N ALA A 791 -35.88 -13.91 -27.29
CA ALA A 791 -36.02 -12.53 -26.85
C ALA A 791 -34.77 -11.68 -27.12
N VAL A 792 -33.57 -12.27 -27.03
CA VAL A 792 -32.28 -11.60 -27.27
C VAL A 792 -32.04 -11.39 -28.76
N ALA A 793 -32.41 -12.36 -29.60
CA ALA A 793 -32.36 -12.20 -31.05
C ALA A 793 -33.34 -11.13 -31.55
N ALA A 794 -34.51 -10.98 -30.91
CA ALA A 794 -35.48 -9.93 -31.22
C ALA A 794 -34.96 -8.53 -30.82
N LEU A 795 -34.30 -8.40 -29.67
CA LEU A 795 -33.69 -7.16 -29.18
C LEU A 795 -32.49 -6.71 -30.04
N LEU A 796 -31.67 -7.65 -30.51
CA LEU A 796 -30.55 -7.37 -31.41
C LEU A 796 -31.03 -6.92 -32.80
N LYS A 797 -32.12 -7.52 -33.29
CA LYS A 797 -32.75 -7.09 -34.55
C LYS A 797 -33.34 -5.68 -34.42
N GLN A 798 -34.04 -5.38 -33.32
CA GLN A 798 -34.59 -4.04 -33.06
C GLN A 798 -33.49 -2.97 -32.94
N ARG A 799 -32.37 -3.26 -32.26
CA ARG A 799 -31.23 -2.34 -32.14
C ARG A 799 -30.49 -2.12 -33.47
N SER A 800 -30.36 -3.14 -34.32
CA SER A 800 -29.77 -2.97 -35.66
C SER A 800 -30.66 -2.15 -36.61
N GLU A 801 -31.97 -2.24 -36.49
CA GLU A 801 -32.93 -1.46 -37.28
C GLU A 801 -33.03 0.00 -36.80
N GLU A 802 -32.81 0.28 -35.51
CA GLU A 802 -32.68 1.64 -34.95
C GLU A 802 -31.34 2.30 -35.30
N ALA A 803 -30.23 1.56 -35.28
CA ALA A 803 -28.91 2.05 -35.70
C ALA A 803 -28.84 2.41 -37.20
N ALA A 804 -29.69 1.80 -38.03
CA ALA A 804 -29.79 2.13 -39.46
C ALA A 804 -30.58 3.43 -39.74
N ARG A 805 -31.42 3.90 -38.80
CA ARG A 805 -32.22 5.13 -38.94
C ARG A 805 -31.48 6.41 -38.53
N GLY A 806 -30.33 6.29 -37.86
CA GLY A 806 -29.54 7.42 -37.35
C GLY A 806 -28.38 7.88 -38.24
N LYS A 807 -28.25 7.36 -39.47
CA LYS A 807 -27.20 7.83 -40.40
C LYS A 807 -27.70 9.08 -41.15
N PRO A 808 -26.99 10.22 -41.07
CA PRO A 808 -27.38 11.41 -41.80
C PRO A 808 -27.32 11.14 -43.31
N THR A 809 -28.32 11.65 -44.02
CA THR A 809 -28.41 11.51 -45.48
C THR A 809 -27.34 12.36 -46.15
N GLU A 810 -26.95 11.98 -47.37
CA GLU A 810 -25.92 12.68 -48.15
C GLU A 810 -26.26 14.17 -48.40
N ALA A 811 -27.55 14.53 -48.29
CA ALA A 811 -28.03 15.91 -48.34
C ALA A 811 -27.74 16.70 -47.04
N GLU A 812 -27.81 16.05 -45.88
CA GLU A 812 -27.52 16.66 -44.57
C GLU A 812 -26.02 16.89 -44.38
N LEU A 813 -25.19 15.94 -44.81
CA LEU A 813 -23.72 16.10 -44.84
C LEU A 813 -23.28 17.23 -45.80
N ARG A 814 -24.04 17.46 -46.89
CA ARG A 814 -23.80 18.60 -47.78
C ARG A 814 -24.17 19.93 -47.15
N ALA A 815 -25.28 19.98 -46.42
CA ALA A 815 -25.71 21.17 -45.69
C ALA A 815 -24.74 21.55 -44.56
N GLU A 816 -24.21 20.55 -43.82
CA GLU A 816 -23.18 20.77 -42.81
C GLU A 816 -21.85 21.24 -43.42
N GLY A 817 -21.47 20.70 -44.58
CA GLY A 817 -20.29 21.16 -45.33
C GLY A 817 -20.41 22.61 -45.82
N GLU A 818 -21.57 23.03 -46.30
CA GLU A 818 -21.82 24.42 -46.72
C GLU A 818 -21.87 25.40 -45.55
N MET A 819 -22.40 24.96 -44.40
CA MET A 819 -22.45 25.74 -43.17
C MET A 819 -21.04 25.93 -42.58
N ALA A 820 -20.22 24.87 -42.55
CA ALA A 820 -18.80 24.94 -42.15
C ALA A 820 -17.96 25.83 -43.08
N ALA A 821 -18.22 25.80 -44.39
CA ALA A 821 -17.57 26.69 -45.35
C ALA A 821 -17.98 28.17 -45.18
N THR A 822 -19.22 28.42 -44.74
CA THR A 822 -19.73 29.76 -44.43
C THR A 822 -19.13 30.31 -43.14
N GLU A 823 -18.98 29.46 -42.12
CA GLU A 823 -18.30 29.76 -40.84
C GLU A 823 -16.82 30.10 -41.06
N ALA A 824 -16.13 29.32 -41.91
CA ALA A 824 -14.73 29.54 -42.27
C ALA A 824 -14.53 30.87 -43.02
N ARG A 825 -15.46 31.24 -43.90
CA ARG A 825 -15.44 32.55 -44.59
C ARG A 825 -15.68 33.72 -43.63
N ARG A 826 -16.55 33.55 -42.62
CA ARG A 826 -16.76 34.54 -41.55
C ARG A 826 -15.52 34.73 -40.67
N ARG A 827 -14.82 33.66 -40.33
CA ARG A 827 -13.55 33.75 -39.58
C ARG A 827 -12.43 34.42 -40.38
N ALA A 828 -12.38 34.21 -41.70
CA ALA A 828 -11.39 34.86 -42.57
C ALA A 828 -11.66 36.36 -42.82
N THR A 829 -12.86 36.88 -42.50
CA THR A 829 -13.18 38.31 -42.60
C THR A 829 -13.07 39.07 -41.26
N ALA A 830 -12.79 38.35 -40.16
CA ALA A 830 -12.62 38.91 -38.83
C ALA A 830 -11.14 39.03 -38.40
N HIS A 831 -10.20 38.85 -39.33
CA HIS A 831 -8.76 39.05 -39.12
C HIS A 831 -8.20 40.17 -39.98
#